data_AF-A0A5W2M0C1-F1
#
_entry.id   AF-A0A5W2M0C1-F1
#
_cell.length_a   1.000
_cell.length_b   1.000
_cell.length_c   1.000
_cell.angle_alpha   90.00
_cell.angle_beta   90.00
_cell.angle_gamma   90.00
#
_symmetry.space_group_name_H-M   'P 1'
#
loop_
_entity.id
_entity.type
_entity.pdbx_description
1 polymer ?
#
loop_
_entity_poly.entity_id
_entity_poly.type
_entity_poly.pdbx_seq_one_letter_code
_entity_poly.pdbx_strand_id
1 'polypeptide(L)'
;MSDTGNKWESFSVLLGEYTVRAAGGTVLIFDGASEPADDKAATTLTDSPIIFEVKTKLWIKPVSGSPRVFISPSGHSGITPPPDKPPVTPGKPVPPQTDKTPDYWYVIPVAGQSNAMAYGEGLPLPETLDKPHPRIKQLARRATVTPNGEACKYNDIIPLDHCPHDVQDMSRFNHPKADLTKGEYGTVAQALHIAKKLLAYIPDDAGILIVPCCRGGSAFTQGADGVYDAATGATEASARWGVGKPLYQDLIARTKVALDSNPKNQLLAVVWMQGEFDMSGAGYAQQPALFTAMVKQFRTDLADHAGQCPDFNANNVPWICGDTTYYWKDTYPAQYDVVYGAYKNSTEPGVYFVPFMTDENGVNTPTNEPTEDPDVPAVHYYGAASRTGTNWVSGTRPSHFSSRARRNIIPERLATAILLYAGRKSLLAAPSATATATTGNAAGGTRNYAPVTDEFGYNGRRGDGTLPAQGWKTVVDGTFTTPANPDGNGGYILRIARIAGKSWKIEQPVVNPADLIKYGGRLTAKFRLTTALVNNQFAFGFYLLLPAGALPAGVSMTGDGKPCVLSFFVQTDAANINLMQHKAPPNAKTGTFGAYNRNWHTLECLFPGNNSKKVTPVINGVKGTAFDLVNSPATTPENTLQLTSITTGATYGVEFEQFSLQIYRDNGTVTLSSDDTSSYVYFPAGYHGGSVIIPDAKITAGNTVQVVANSAGTISLQPENSNVLINGLPSATTTDTSVTLVQQGGDGKTWVTA
;
A
#
# COMPACT_ATOMS: atom_id res chain seq x y z
N MET A 1 35.50 -3.80 10.06
CA MET A 1 36.08 -3.75 11.41
C MET A 1 36.42 -2.30 11.71
N SER A 2 35.84 -1.72 12.76
CA SER A 2 36.36 -0.58 13.52
C SER A 2 35.70 -0.64 14.90
N ASP A 3 36.53 -0.58 15.93
CA ASP A 3 36.29 -0.91 17.33
C ASP A 3 35.56 0.25 18.05
N THR A 4 34.41 0.00 18.69
CA THR A 4 33.76 0.94 19.63
C THR A 4 33.38 0.20 20.91
N GLY A 5 34.39 -0.20 21.68
CA GLY A 5 34.22 -0.68 23.04
C GLY A 5 33.85 0.44 24.03
N ASN A 6 32.96 0.11 24.97
CA ASN A 6 32.85 0.68 26.32
C ASN A 6 33.02 2.21 26.50
N LYS A 7 32.29 3.06 25.75
CA LYS A 7 32.27 4.53 25.98
C LYS A 7 30.87 5.03 26.36
N TRP A 8 30.83 6.10 27.16
CA TRP A 8 29.60 6.77 27.58
C TRP A 8 29.04 7.66 26.46
N GLU A 9 27.73 7.60 26.23
CA GLU A 9 27.00 8.41 25.24
C GLU A 9 25.91 9.22 25.94
N SER A 10 25.75 10.50 25.57
CA SER A 10 24.73 11.38 26.14
C SER A 10 23.44 11.40 25.32
N PHE A 11 22.29 11.36 25.99
CA PHE A 11 20.97 11.44 25.39
C PHE A 11 20.29 12.76 25.78
N SER A 12 19.76 13.48 24.78
CA SER A 12 18.98 14.69 25.01
C SER A 12 17.52 14.32 25.25
N VAL A 13 17.16 14.15 26.50
CA VAL A 13 15.78 13.93 26.96
C VAL A 13 15.33 15.13 27.80
N LEU A 14 14.02 15.42 27.84
CA LEU A 14 13.48 16.44 28.74
C LEU A 14 13.74 16.05 30.19
N LEU A 15 13.79 17.01 31.12
CA LEU A 15 13.89 16.68 32.55
C LEU A 15 12.60 16.00 33.02
N GLY A 16 12.71 14.93 33.81
CA GLY A 16 11.56 14.18 34.30
C GLY A 16 11.83 12.71 34.58
N GLU A 17 10.81 11.99 35.03
CA GLU A 17 10.88 10.54 35.23
C GLU A 17 10.68 9.80 33.91
N TYR A 18 11.47 8.75 33.71
CA TYR A 18 11.40 7.88 32.55
C TYR A 18 11.39 6.42 32.95
N THR A 19 10.66 5.60 32.21
CA THR A 19 10.83 4.14 32.20
C THR A 19 11.92 3.80 31.18
N VAL A 20 12.99 3.20 31.67
CA VAL A 20 14.20 2.84 30.90
C VAL A 20 14.41 1.33 30.95
N ARG A 21 14.69 0.66 29.83
CA ARG A 21 14.99 -0.79 29.78
C ARG A 21 16.10 -1.11 28.76
N ALA A 22 16.88 -2.17 28.95
CA ALA A 22 17.90 -2.61 27.99
C ALA A 22 17.70 -4.06 27.54
N ALA A 23 17.53 -4.30 26.25
CA ALA A 23 17.37 -5.65 25.69
C ALA A 23 18.61 -6.11 24.91
N GLY A 24 18.98 -7.39 25.03
CA GLY A 24 20.09 -7.96 24.26
C GLY A 24 21.51 -7.67 24.81
N GLY A 25 21.61 -7.20 26.05
CA GLY A 25 22.87 -6.95 26.75
C GLY A 25 22.67 -6.16 28.04
N THR A 26 23.77 -5.73 28.66
CA THR A 26 23.77 -4.91 29.88
C THR A 26 24.31 -3.52 29.57
N VAL A 27 23.65 -2.48 30.09
CA VAL A 27 24.15 -1.09 30.03
C VAL A 27 24.28 -0.49 31.43
N LEU A 28 25.11 0.53 31.55
CA LEU A 28 25.16 1.45 32.68
C LEU A 28 24.47 2.74 32.28
N ILE A 29 23.69 3.32 33.19
CA ILE A 29 23.07 4.64 33.00
C ILE A 29 23.46 5.58 34.15
N PHE A 30 23.61 6.86 33.85
CA PHE A 30 24.03 7.89 34.81
C PHE A 30 23.37 9.23 34.48
N ASP A 31 22.89 9.96 35.48
CA ASP A 31 22.42 11.34 35.32
C ASP A 31 23.50 12.31 35.80
N GLY A 32 23.96 13.19 34.93
CA GLY A 32 24.93 14.22 35.28
C GLY A 32 25.18 15.23 34.18
N ALA A 33 25.56 16.45 34.57
CA ALA A 33 25.83 17.53 33.62
C ALA A 33 26.99 17.22 32.66
N SER A 34 27.90 16.31 33.05
CA SER A 34 29.07 15.86 32.29
C SER A 34 29.21 14.34 32.34
N GLU A 35 30.00 13.79 31.43
CA GLU A 35 30.34 12.35 31.38
C GLU A 35 30.92 11.90 32.74
N PRO A 36 30.48 10.74 33.29
CA PRO A 36 30.99 10.23 34.56
C PRO A 36 32.46 9.77 34.44
N ALA A 37 33.27 10.06 35.46
CA ALA A 37 34.69 9.73 35.47
C ALA A 37 34.98 8.23 35.65
N ASP A 38 34.06 7.49 36.28
CA ASP A 38 34.10 6.04 36.42
C ASP A 38 32.68 5.44 36.45
N ASP A 39 32.61 4.11 36.51
CA ASP A 39 31.35 3.37 36.44
C ASP A 39 30.64 3.22 37.81
N LYS A 40 31.24 3.69 38.90
CA LYS A 40 30.77 3.39 40.26
C LYS A 40 29.49 4.14 40.61
N ALA A 41 29.28 5.30 40.00
CA ALA A 41 28.08 6.12 40.22
C ALA A 41 26.92 5.73 39.28
N ALA A 42 27.11 4.76 38.40
CA ALA A 42 26.13 4.37 37.39
C ALA A 42 25.19 3.25 37.86
N THR A 43 23.96 3.28 37.36
CA THR A 43 22.97 2.24 37.57
C THR A 43 23.06 1.20 36.46
N THR A 44 23.17 -0.08 36.83
CA THR A 44 23.18 -1.19 35.85
C THR A 44 21.76 -1.53 35.42
N LEU A 45 21.56 -1.59 34.11
CA LEU A 45 20.30 -1.88 33.46
C LEU A 45 20.39 -3.19 32.67
N THR A 46 19.41 -4.05 32.88
CA THR A 46 19.23 -5.34 32.19
C THR A 46 17.86 -5.35 31.49
N ASP A 47 17.35 -6.52 31.09
CA ASP A 47 16.08 -6.67 30.35
C ASP A 47 14.85 -6.17 31.12
N SER A 48 14.97 -5.98 32.43
CA SER A 48 13.90 -5.43 33.26
C SER A 48 13.83 -3.90 33.15
N PRO A 49 12.64 -3.32 32.88
CA PRO A 49 12.46 -1.88 32.92
C PRO A 49 12.62 -1.35 34.34
N ILE A 50 13.24 -0.18 34.48
CA ILE A 50 13.33 0.59 35.72
C ILE A 50 12.77 1.99 35.51
N ILE A 51 12.30 2.62 36.60
CA ILE A 51 12.00 4.05 36.61
C ILE A 51 13.29 4.80 36.94
N PHE A 52 13.66 5.77 36.12
CA PHE A 52 14.86 6.57 36.24
C PHE A 52 14.52 8.05 36.04
N GLU A 53 14.87 8.86 37.05
CA GLU A 53 14.64 10.31 37.03
C GLU A 53 15.84 11.01 36.41
N VAL A 54 15.61 11.81 35.36
CA VAL A 54 16.65 12.61 34.71
C VAL A 54 16.52 14.06 35.14
N LYS A 55 17.48 14.54 35.94
CA LYS A 55 17.52 15.91 36.49
C LYS A 55 18.42 16.83 35.69
N THR A 56 19.37 16.27 34.94
CA THR A 56 20.31 17.07 34.15
C THR A 56 20.47 16.56 32.72
N LYS A 57 21.14 15.43 32.53
CA LYS A 57 21.44 14.84 31.23
C LYS A 57 21.74 13.36 31.44
N LEU A 58 21.09 12.53 30.65
CA LEU A 58 21.23 11.07 30.74
C LEU A 58 22.44 10.60 29.93
N TRP A 59 23.32 9.83 30.57
CA TRP A 59 24.46 9.16 29.98
C TRP A 59 24.24 7.65 30.02
N ILE A 60 24.61 6.95 28.94
CA ILE A 60 24.45 5.49 28.85
C ILE A 60 25.71 4.87 28.26
N LYS A 61 26.15 3.73 28.81
CA LYS A 61 27.31 2.97 28.34
C LYS A 61 27.02 1.48 28.27
N PRO A 62 27.25 0.81 27.12
CA PRO A 62 27.16 -0.65 27.04
C PRO A 62 28.31 -1.33 27.81
N VAL A 63 27.99 -2.43 28.53
CA VAL A 63 28.94 -3.21 29.33
C VAL A 63 29.13 -4.62 28.79
N SER A 64 28.06 -5.25 28.30
CA SER A 64 28.11 -6.60 27.73
C SER A 64 26.98 -6.83 26.73
N GLY A 65 27.20 -7.74 25.77
CA GLY A 65 26.23 -8.03 24.71
C GLY A 65 26.14 -6.92 23.66
N SER A 66 25.00 -6.84 22.97
CA SER A 66 24.67 -5.75 22.02
C SER A 66 23.36 -5.08 22.48
N PRO A 67 23.40 -4.39 23.63
CA PRO A 67 22.19 -3.91 24.27
C PRO A 67 21.50 -2.80 23.48
N ARG A 68 20.17 -2.81 23.51
CA ARG A 68 19.30 -1.77 22.98
C ARG A 68 18.52 -1.13 24.11
N VAL A 69 18.64 0.19 24.27
CA VAL A 69 18.02 0.93 25.38
C VAL A 69 16.73 1.60 24.91
N PHE A 70 15.65 1.43 25.66
CA PHE A 70 14.38 2.13 25.42
C PHE A 70 14.14 3.09 26.58
N ILE A 71 13.70 4.31 26.27
CA ILE A 71 13.42 5.38 27.23
C ILE A 71 12.03 5.93 26.91
N SER A 72 11.15 6.03 27.90
CA SER A 72 9.77 6.53 27.74
C SER A 72 9.36 7.35 28.96
N PRO A 73 8.62 8.47 28.85
CA PRO A 73 8.23 9.28 30.00
C PRO A 73 7.33 8.51 30.98
N SER A 74 7.67 8.51 32.27
CA SER A 74 6.88 7.89 33.33
C SER A 74 5.66 8.75 33.65
N GLY A 75 4.48 8.13 33.66
CA GLY A 75 3.17 8.80 33.74
C GLY A 75 2.13 8.20 32.78
N HIS A 76 2.59 7.41 31.80
CA HIS A 76 1.74 6.54 30.98
C HIS A 76 1.72 5.13 31.58
N SER A 77 1.08 4.96 32.73
CA SER A 77 0.97 3.65 33.35
C SER A 77 -0.14 2.86 32.69
N GLY A 78 0.22 1.79 31.97
CA GLY A 78 -0.72 0.71 31.68
C GLY A 78 -0.65 0.00 30.33
N ILE A 79 0.51 -0.24 29.71
CA ILE A 79 0.61 -1.27 28.66
C ILE A 79 1.98 -1.97 28.72
N THR A 80 1.99 -3.23 29.14
CA THR A 80 3.07 -4.17 28.80
C THR A 80 3.05 -4.39 27.28
N PRO A 81 4.18 -4.20 26.56
CA PRO A 81 4.20 -4.44 25.13
C PRO A 81 4.06 -5.96 24.87
N PRO A 82 3.30 -6.38 23.84
CA PRO A 82 3.26 -7.78 23.44
C PRO A 82 4.65 -8.26 22.96
N PRO A 83 5.00 -9.55 23.10
CA PRO A 83 6.38 -10.04 22.90
C PRO A 83 6.92 -9.98 21.47
N ASP A 84 6.12 -9.76 20.43
CA ASP A 84 6.53 -10.01 19.03
C ASP A 84 6.43 -8.80 18.09
N LYS A 85 6.92 -7.63 18.52
CA LYS A 85 7.29 -6.54 17.59
C LYS A 85 8.81 -6.59 17.34
N PRO A 86 9.29 -6.63 16.09
CA PRO A 86 10.72 -6.47 15.84
C PRO A 86 11.15 -5.06 16.29
N PRO A 87 12.08 -4.91 17.25
CA PRO A 87 12.56 -3.60 17.65
C PRO A 87 13.60 -3.09 16.66
N VAL A 88 13.70 -1.77 16.53
CA VAL A 88 14.74 -1.05 15.80
C VAL A 88 16.12 -1.46 16.31
N THR A 89 16.96 -1.96 15.42
CA THR A 89 18.40 -2.17 15.66
C THR A 89 19.08 -0.81 15.52
N PRO A 90 19.98 -0.38 16.41
CA PRO A 90 20.96 0.64 16.07
C PRO A 90 21.74 0.07 14.88
N GLY A 91 21.41 0.54 13.68
CA GLY A 91 22.20 0.21 12.52
C GLY A 91 23.63 0.59 12.82
N LYS A 92 24.58 -0.25 12.40
CA LYS A 92 25.94 0.18 12.07
C LYS A 92 25.89 1.59 11.47
N PRO A 93 26.90 2.46 11.71
CA PRO A 93 26.93 3.78 11.13
C PRO A 93 26.54 3.66 9.67
N VAL A 94 25.42 4.28 9.31
CA VAL A 94 25.03 4.42 7.92
C VAL A 94 26.28 5.01 7.27
N PRO A 95 26.95 4.29 6.34
CA PRO A 95 28.04 4.90 5.59
C PRO A 95 27.47 6.20 5.02
N PRO A 96 28.20 7.33 5.07
CA PRO A 96 27.68 8.65 4.73
C PRO A 96 26.78 8.51 3.50
N GLN A 97 25.49 8.79 3.71
CA GLN A 97 24.45 8.57 2.73
C GLN A 97 24.89 9.35 1.49
N THR A 98 25.36 8.63 0.48
CA THR A 98 25.79 9.26 -0.76
C THR A 98 24.60 10.04 -1.28
N ASP A 99 24.84 11.27 -1.72
CA ASP A 99 23.90 12.14 -2.45
C ASP A 99 23.48 11.52 -3.79
N LYS A 100 23.06 10.25 -3.78
CA LYS A 100 22.62 9.55 -4.97
C LYS A 100 21.19 10.00 -5.24
N THR A 101 21.03 10.64 -6.40
CA THR A 101 19.70 10.99 -6.93
C THR A 101 18.89 9.70 -7.09
N PRO A 102 17.60 9.68 -6.70
CA PRO A 102 16.76 8.51 -6.92
C PRO A 102 16.74 8.05 -8.37
N ASP A 103 16.78 6.73 -8.57
CA ASP A 103 16.71 6.08 -9.87
C ASP A 103 15.27 6.11 -10.44
N TYR A 104 14.25 6.29 -9.58
CA TYR A 104 12.84 6.48 -9.94
C TYR A 104 12.01 7.07 -8.77
N TRP A 105 10.75 7.40 -9.03
CA TRP A 105 9.85 8.06 -8.09
C TRP A 105 8.54 7.31 -7.88
N TYR A 106 8.13 7.21 -6.62
CA TYR A 106 6.74 6.99 -6.27
C TYR A 106 5.98 8.31 -6.34
N VAL A 107 4.98 8.37 -7.22
CA VAL A 107 4.23 9.57 -7.55
C VAL A 107 2.96 9.64 -6.71
N ILE A 108 2.69 10.80 -6.11
CA ILE A 108 1.48 11.06 -5.31
C ILE A 108 0.93 12.43 -5.69
N PRO A 109 -0.14 12.48 -6.49
CA PRO A 109 -0.92 13.70 -6.66
C PRO A 109 -1.62 14.10 -5.38
N VAL A 110 -1.51 15.38 -5.02
CA VAL A 110 -2.22 15.99 -3.89
C VAL A 110 -3.13 17.07 -4.48
N ALA A 111 -4.42 16.89 -4.33
CA ALA A 111 -5.45 17.71 -4.97
C ALA A 111 -6.64 17.98 -4.05
N GLY A 112 -7.46 18.95 -4.43
CA GLY A 112 -8.61 19.40 -3.67
C GLY A 112 -8.56 20.90 -3.40
N GLN A 113 -8.99 21.32 -2.20
CA GLN A 113 -9.03 22.73 -1.83
C GLN A 113 -8.11 23.10 -0.66
N SER A 114 -8.45 24.14 0.11
CA SER A 114 -7.58 24.77 1.11
C SER A 114 -7.02 23.79 2.13
N ASN A 115 -7.83 22.83 2.61
CA ASN A 115 -7.35 21.83 3.57
C ASN A 115 -6.40 20.79 2.96
N ALA A 116 -6.32 20.63 1.64
CA ALA A 116 -5.34 19.78 0.96
C ALA A 116 -3.93 20.43 0.86
N MET A 117 -3.83 21.75 1.05
CA MET A 117 -2.63 22.55 0.73
C MET A 117 -2.16 23.44 1.88
N ALA A 118 -1.25 24.37 1.58
CA ALA A 118 -0.59 25.23 2.56
C ALA A 118 -1.54 26.30 3.16
N TYR A 119 -2.43 25.88 4.06
CA TYR A 119 -3.31 26.78 4.83
C TYR A 119 -3.02 26.75 6.34
N GLY A 120 -2.02 25.98 6.80
CA GLY A 120 -1.56 26.06 8.18
C GLY A 120 -0.87 27.40 8.44
N GLU A 121 -1.38 28.16 9.40
CA GLU A 121 -0.95 29.54 9.63
C GLU A 121 0.27 29.68 10.56
N GLY A 122 0.52 28.71 11.43
CA GLY A 122 1.68 28.69 12.31
C GLY A 122 3.01 28.67 11.54
N LEU A 123 4.05 29.24 12.15
CA LEU A 123 5.37 29.49 11.58
C LEU A 123 5.99 28.21 10.97
N PRO A 124 6.50 28.26 9.72
CA PRO A 124 7.30 27.18 9.15
C PRO A 124 8.63 26.95 9.89
N LEU A 125 9.09 25.71 9.92
CA LEU A 125 10.29 25.27 10.65
C LEU A 125 11.29 24.53 9.73
N PRO A 126 11.85 25.20 8.70
CA PRO A 126 12.63 24.58 7.62
C PRO A 126 13.98 24.01 8.07
N GLU A 127 14.49 24.39 9.23
CA GLU A 127 15.70 23.78 9.81
C GLU A 127 15.42 22.44 10.52
N THR A 128 14.16 22.17 10.87
CA THR A 128 13.75 21.00 11.67
C THR A 128 12.61 20.21 11.01
N LEU A 129 11.36 20.38 11.48
CA LEU A 129 10.21 19.56 11.09
C LEU A 129 9.85 19.71 9.61
N ASP A 130 10.07 20.90 9.06
CA ASP A 130 9.70 21.28 7.70
C ASP A 130 10.90 21.20 6.74
N LYS A 131 12.03 20.65 7.20
CA LYS A 131 13.25 20.52 6.40
C LYS A 131 13.03 19.67 5.14
N PRO A 132 13.35 20.17 3.93
CA PRO A 132 13.30 19.37 2.71
C PRO A 132 14.19 18.11 2.80
N HIS A 133 13.85 17.07 2.04
CA HIS A 133 14.64 15.84 1.98
C HIS A 133 15.15 15.58 0.55
N PRO A 134 16.40 15.13 0.33
CA PRO A 134 16.96 14.94 -1.01
C PRO A 134 16.16 13.98 -1.91
N ARG A 135 15.55 12.94 -1.32
CA ARG A 135 14.69 11.94 -2.00
C ARG A 135 13.20 12.32 -2.06
N ILE A 136 12.84 13.55 -1.70
CA ILE A 136 11.45 14.02 -1.76
C ILE A 136 11.39 15.28 -2.63
N LYS A 137 10.62 15.19 -3.72
CA LYS A 137 10.52 16.22 -4.75
C LYS A 137 9.06 16.58 -5.04
N GLN A 138 8.87 17.65 -5.79
CA GLN A 138 7.58 18.05 -6.34
C GLN A 138 7.72 18.52 -7.79
N LEU A 139 6.61 18.52 -8.54
CA LEU A 139 6.54 19.22 -9.82
C LEU A 139 6.33 20.73 -9.61
N ALA A 140 7.23 21.53 -10.20
CA ALA A 140 7.20 22.99 -10.12
C ALA A 140 5.98 23.62 -10.84
N ARG A 141 5.75 24.90 -10.54
CA ARG A 141 4.67 25.74 -11.08
C ARG A 141 5.04 27.22 -11.02
N ARG A 142 5.48 27.68 -9.84
CA ARG A 142 6.02 29.02 -9.65
C ARG A 142 7.23 29.26 -10.55
N ALA A 143 7.58 30.53 -10.75
CA ALA A 143 8.76 30.92 -11.53
C ALA A 143 10.09 30.63 -10.80
N THR A 144 10.06 30.41 -9.48
CA THR A 144 11.22 30.09 -8.65
C THR A 144 10.90 28.98 -7.65
N VAL A 145 11.92 28.19 -7.27
CA VAL A 145 11.82 27.05 -6.33
C VAL A 145 11.37 27.50 -4.94
N THR A 146 11.91 28.61 -4.46
CA THR A 146 11.48 29.31 -3.24
C THR A 146 11.28 30.79 -3.60
N PRO A 147 10.59 31.60 -2.78
CA PRO A 147 10.50 33.04 -3.02
C PRO A 147 11.90 33.67 -3.13
N ASN A 148 12.17 34.33 -4.25
CA ASN A 148 13.49 34.91 -4.59
C ASN A 148 14.64 33.89 -4.71
N GLY A 149 14.33 32.59 -4.82
CA GLY A 149 15.29 31.52 -5.00
C GLY A 149 15.62 31.25 -6.48
N GLU A 150 16.18 30.07 -6.72
CA GLU A 150 16.52 29.59 -8.06
C GLU A 150 15.30 29.55 -8.98
N ALA A 151 15.47 29.93 -10.26
CA ALA A 151 14.42 29.85 -11.25
C ALA A 151 14.03 28.40 -11.55
N CYS A 152 12.73 28.14 -11.75
CA CYS A 152 12.23 26.85 -12.22
C CYS A 152 11.14 27.06 -13.26
N LYS A 153 10.94 26.06 -14.11
CA LYS A 153 9.88 26.03 -15.13
C LYS A 153 8.73 25.15 -14.65
N TYR A 154 7.56 25.36 -15.24
CA TYR A 154 6.40 24.49 -15.01
C TYR A 154 6.78 23.02 -15.24
N ASN A 155 6.46 22.16 -14.27
CA ASN A 155 6.79 20.74 -14.20
C ASN A 155 8.28 20.35 -14.02
N ASP A 156 9.19 21.27 -13.73
CA ASP A 156 10.53 20.88 -13.27
C ASP A 156 10.43 20.06 -11.97
N ILE A 157 11.27 19.02 -11.83
CA ILE A 157 11.38 18.25 -10.58
C ILE A 157 12.27 19.02 -9.60
N ILE A 158 11.67 19.61 -8.58
CA ILE A 158 12.34 20.48 -7.60
C ILE A 158 12.18 19.93 -6.18
N PRO A 159 12.97 20.38 -5.19
CA PRO A 159 12.75 20.03 -3.78
C PRO A 159 11.30 20.32 -3.35
N LEU A 160 10.72 19.39 -2.59
CA LEU A 160 9.50 19.66 -1.85
C LEU A 160 9.83 20.26 -0.49
N ASP A 161 9.20 21.37 -0.15
CA ASP A 161 9.23 21.99 1.17
C ASP A 161 7.81 22.11 1.76
N HIS A 162 7.65 22.89 2.83
CA HIS A 162 6.38 23.06 3.53
C HIS A 162 5.31 23.83 2.76
N CYS A 163 5.64 24.51 1.66
CA CYS A 163 4.70 25.33 0.90
C CYS A 163 4.71 24.91 -0.59
N PRO A 164 3.98 23.84 -0.95
CA PRO A 164 4.04 23.24 -2.28
C PRO A 164 3.55 24.14 -3.41
N HIS A 165 3.92 23.79 -4.65
CA HIS A 165 3.59 24.50 -5.89
C HIS A 165 2.17 24.18 -6.40
N ASP A 166 1.18 24.30 -5.52
CA ASP A 166 -0.25 24.17 -5.83
C ASP A 166 -0.74 25.26 -6.81
N VAL A 167 -1.97 25.16 -7.31
CA VAL A 167 -2.52 26.12 -8.29
C VAL A 167 -2.61 27.53 -7.70
N GLN A 168 -2.83 27.63 -6.38
CA GLN A 168 -2.78 28.88 -5.63
C GLN A 168 -1.44 29.01 -4.89
N ASP A 169 -0.76 30.14 -5.10
CA ASP A 169 0.53 30.40 -4.47
C ASP A 169 0.38 30.97 -3.06
N MET A 170 0.70 30.15 -2.06
CA MET A 170 0.65 30.53 -0.66
C MET A 170 2.01 31.00 -0.11
N SER A 171 3.06 31.05 -0.93
CA SER A 171 4.43 31.30 -0.48
C SER A 171 4.67 32.74 0.01
N ARG A 172 3.72 33.65 -0.22
CA ARG A 172 3.79 35.06 0.18
C ARG A 172 2.97 35.38 1.44
N PHE A 173 2.22 34.42 1.96
CA PHE A 173 1.40 34.58 3.17
C PHE A 173 2.22 34.36 4.45
N ASN A 174 3.28 35.15 4.61
CA ASN A 174 4.29 34.96 5.65
C ASN A 174 3.71 35.15 7.06
N HIS A 175 4.18 34.31 7.98
CA HIS A 175 3.93 34.51 9.41
C HIS A 175 4.63 35.81 9.89
N PRO A 176 4.03 36.64 10.78
CA PRO A 176 4.61 37.91 11.22
C PRO A 176 5.92 37.77 12.04
N LYS A 177 6.22 36.56 12.50
CA LYS A 177 7.49 36.22 13.18
C LYS A 177 8.51 35.52 12.29
N ALA A 178 8.23 35.40 11.00
CA ALA A 178 9.10 34.72 10.06
C ALA A 178 10.40 35.47 9.80
N ASP A 179 11.51 34.75 9.88
CA ASP A 179 12.78 35.13 9.31
C ASP A 179 12.91 34.54 7.90
N LEU A 180 12.64 35.37 6.90
CA LEU A 180 12.69 34.94 5.49
C LEU A 180 14.10 34.52 5.05
N THR A 181 15.16 34.97 5.73
CA THR A 181 16.54 34.54 5.42
C THR A 181 16.78 33.08 5.79
N LYS A 182 15.95 32.51 6.66
CA LYS A 182 15.97 31.09 7.04
C LYS A 182 15.01 30.23 6.22
N GLY A 183 14.31 30.82 5.24
CA GLY A 183 13.31 30.12 4.44
C GLY A 183 11.96 29.92 5.16
N GLU A 184 11.67 30.68 6.22
CA GLU A 184 10.40 30.60 6.97
C GLU A 184 9.22 31.29 6.23
N TYR A 185 9.15 31.15 4.91
CA TYR A 185 8.18 31.84 4.07
C TYR A 185 6.82 31.12 4.02
N GLY A 186 5.75 31.88 3.76
CA GLY A 186 4.40 31.37 3.50
C GLY A 186 3.73 30.67 4.69
N THR A 187 2.98 29.64 4.35
CA THR A 187 2.15 28.79 5.22
C THR A 187 2.53 27.31 5.06
N VAL A 188 1.98 26.42 5.89
CA VAL A 188 2.43 25.02 5.97
C VAL A 188 1.38 24.06 5.40
N ALA A 189 1.82 23.10 4.57
CA ALA A 189 1.05 21.99 4.03
C ALA A 189 1.52 20.63 4.57
N GLN A 190 0.64 19.64 4.54
CA GLN A 190 0.92 18.27 4.96
C GLN A 190 1.71 17.43 3.93
N ALA A 191 1.80 17.87 2.66
CA ALA A 191 2.37 17.06 1.58
C ALA A 191 3.81 16.59 1.85
N LEU A 192 4.68 17.48 2.35
CA LEU A 192 6.04 17.14 2.76
C LEU A 192 6.05 16.08 3.85
N HIS A 193 5.15 16.21 4.83
CA HIS A 193 5.10 15.34 6.00
C HIS A 193 4.52 13.96 5.65
N ILE A 194 3.55 13.88 4.73
CA ILE A 194 3.09 12.61 4.14
C ILE A 194 4.27 11.89 3.51
N ALA A 195 5.01 12.58 2.63
CA ALA A 195 6.15 11.99 1.93
C ALA A 195 7.25 11.53 2.90
N LYS A 196 7.60 12.34 3.91
CA LYS A 196 8.59 11.95 4.93
C LYS A 196 8.20 10.66 5.65
N LYS A 197 6.91 10.51 6.01
CA LYS A 197 6.41 9.30 6.70
C LYS A 197 6.40 8.06 5.80
N LEU A 198 6.23 8.24 4.49
CA LEU A 198 6.27 7.14 3.52
C LEU A 198 7.69 6.70 3.15
N LEU A 199 8.68 7.59 3.28
CA LEU A 199 10.04 7.35 2.80
C LEU A 199 10.70 6.10 3.40
N ALA A 200 10.38 5.77 4.66
CA ALA A 200 10.89 4.58 5.34
C ALA A 200 10.37 3.24 4.77
N TYR A 201 9.36 3.28 3.91
CA TYR A 201 8.69 2.11 3.36
C TYR A 201 8.96 1.90 1.87
N ILE A 202 9.84 2.71 1.27
CA ILE A 202 10.21 2.60 -0.14
C ILE A 202 11.70 2.26 -0.29
N PRO A 203 12.10 1.57 -1.39
CA PRO A 203 13.50 1.24 -1.67
C PRO A 203 14.44 2.44 -1.63
N ASP A 204 15.69 2.24 -1.21
CA ASP A 204 16.68 3.30 -1.03
C ASP A 204 17.04 4.06 -2.31
N ASP A 205 16.93 3.39 -3.46
CA ASP A 205 17.12 3.96 -4.80
C ASP A 205 15.87 4.67 -5.33
N ALA A 206 14.75 4.66 -4.62
CA ALA A 206 13.51 5.34 -4.99
C ALA A 206 13.32 6.65 -4.20
N GLY A 207 12.62 7.60 -4.78
CA GLY A 207 12.17 8.82 -4.08
C GLY A 207 10.65 8.96 -4.11
N ILE A 208 10.14 10.03 -3.50
CA ILE A 208 8.73 10.43 -3.59
C ILE A 208 8.61 11.72 -4.39
N LEU A 209 7.76 11.70 -5.40
CA LEU A 209 7.44 12.86 -6.23
C LEU A 209 5.99 13.28 -5.98
N ILE A 210 5.80 14.40 -5.29
CA ILE A 210 4.49 14.99 -5.08
C ILE A 210 4.06 15.77 -6.33
N VAL A 211 2.79 15.64 -6.71
CA VAL A 211 2.19 16.42 -7.80
C VAL A 211 1.14 17.37 -7.18
N PRO A 212 1.53 18.60 -6.80
CA PRO A 212 0.62 19.53 -6.13
C PRO A 212 -0.32 20.20 -7.15
N CYS A 213 -1.63 20.04 -6.91
CA CYS A 213 -2.73 20.45 -7.79
C CYS A 213 -3.92 21.05 -7.02
N CYS A 214 -3.70 21.53 -5.80
CA CYS A 214 -4.78 22.06 -4.95
C CYS A 214 -5.14 23.51 -5.28
N ARG A 215 -6.36 23.91 -4.94
CA ARG A 215 -6.82 25.30 -5.04
C ARG A 215 -7.80 25.66 -3.93
N GLY A 216 -7.44 26.58 -3.03
CA GLY A 216 -8.33 27.06 -1.98
C GLY A 216 -9.65 27.61 -2.54
N GLY A 217 -10.77 27.36 -1.86
CA GLY A 217 -12.10 27.84 -2.31
C GLY A 217 -12.60 27.25 -3.63
N SER A 218 -12.01 26.15 -4.11
CA SER A 218 -12.51 25.42 -5.28
C SER A 218 -13.63 24.45 -4.91
N ALA A 219 -14.57 24.23 -5.83
CA ALA A 219 -15.73 23.37 -5.65
C ALA A 219 -16.14 22.69 -6.95
N PHE A 220 -17.02 21.69 -6.88
CA PHE A 220 -17.68 21.13 -8.07
C PHE A 220 -18.88 21.97 -8.51
N THR A 221 -19.61 22.53 -7.55
CA THR A 221 -20.93 23.14 -7.78
C THR A 221 -20.90 24.65 -7.86
N GLN A 222 -19.78 25.29 -7.51
CA GLN A 222 -19.56 26.73 -7.62
C GLN A 222 -18.10 27.08 -7.98
N GLY A 223 -17.82 28.36 -8.18
CA GLY A 223 -16.51 28.86 -8.62
C GLY A 223 -16.40 29.02 -10.14
N ALA A 224 -15.43 29.84 -10.57
CA ALA A 224 -15.15 30.06 -11.98
C ALA A 224 -14.42 28.85 -12.58
N ASP A 225 -14.70 28.54 -13.86
CA ASP A 225 -13.98 27.48 -14.57
C ASP A 225 -12.48 27.80 -14.67
N GLY A 226 -12.15 29.08 -14.95
CA GLY A 226 -10.79 29.51 -15.24
C GLY A 226 -10.31 29.05 -16.61
N VAL A 227 -9.00 28.95 -16.76
CA VAL A 227 -8.32 28.54 -18.00
C VAL A 227 -7.20 27.55 -17.67
N TYR A 228 -7.04 26.55 -18.52
CA TYR A 228 -5.89 25.65 -18.53
C TYR A 228 -4.99 25.99 -19.71
N ASP A 229 -3.70 26.11 -19.44
CA ASP A 229 -2.66 26.27 -20.44
C ASP A 229 -1.66 25.12 -20.32
N ALA A 230 -1.25 24.52 -21.44
CA ALA A 230 -0.35 23.35 -21.40
C ALA A 230 1.07 23.69 -20.89
N ALA A 231 1.51 24.95 -21.05
CA ALA A 231 2.83 25.42 -20.64
C ALA A 231 2.86 25.97 -19.20
N THR A 232 1.72 26.38 -18.63
CA THR A 232 1.68 26.95 -17.27
C THR A 232 0.68 26.29 -16.31
N GLY A 233 -0.15 25.36 -16.80
CA GLY A 233 -1.18 24.67 -16.05
C GLY A 233 -2.47 25.48 -15.87
N ALA A 234 -3.29 25.07 -14.90
CA ALA A 234 -4.47 25.82 -14.49
C ALA A 234 -4.07 27.20 -13.93
N THR A 235 -4.79 28.23 -14.37
CA THR A 235 -4.67 29.58 -13.82
C THR A 235 -5.19 29.64 -12.38
N GLU A 236 -4.68 30.58 -11.58
CA GLU A 236 -5.14 30.81 -10.19
C GLU A 236 -6.64 31.14 -10.09
N ALA A 237 -7.23 31.69 -11.15
CA ALA A 237 -8.67 31.96 -11.25
C ALA A 237 -9.54 30.70 -11.39
N SER A 238 -8.95 29.55 -11.73
CA SER A 238 -9.66 28.28 -11.85
C SER A 238 -10.11 27.82 -10.48
N ALA A 239 -11.41 27.76 -10.23
CA ALA A 239 -11.99 27.37 -8.94
C ALA A 239 -13.08 26.29 -9.08
N ARG A 240 -13.18 25.65 -10.26
CA ARG A 240 -14.15 24.60 -10.56
C ARG A 240 -13.48 23.26 -10.80
N TRP A 241 -13.83 22.26 -10.00
CA TRP A 241 -13.52 20.85 -10.24
C TRP A 241 -14.59 20.19 -11.11
N GLY A 242 -14.22 19.12 -11.80
CA GLY A 242 -15.12 18.34 -12.65
C GLY A 242 -14.46 17.92 -13.96
N VAL A 243 -15.05 16.92 -14.62
CA VAL A 243 -14.56 16.41 -15.90
C VAL A 243 -14.44 17.53 -16.93
N GLY A 244 -13.27 17.62 -17.58
CA GLY A 244 -12.97 18.63 -18.59
C GLY A 244 -12.71 20.04 -18.06
N LYS A 245 -12.77 20.27 -16.73
CA LYS A 245 -12.48 21.58 -16.14
C LYS A 245 -10.97 21.81 -16.00
N PRO A 246 -10.50 23.08 -15.99
CA PRO A 246 -9.07 23.39 -15.89
C PRO A 246 -8.34 22.75 -14.72
N LEU A 247 -8.94 22.68 -13.52
CA LEU A 247 -8.33 22.01 -12.37
C LEU A 247 -8.17 20.49 -12.59
N TYR A 248 -9.15 19.86 -13.24
CA TYR A 248 -9.05 18.45 -13.62
C TYR A 248 -7.98 18.21 -14.68
N GLN A 249 -7.93 19.05 -15.72
CA GLN A 249 -6.91 18.99 -16.77
C GLN A 249 -5.51 19.15 -16.20
N ASP A 250 -5.34 20.06 -15.24
CA ASP A 250 -4.09 20.26 -14.51
C ASP A 250 -3.69 19.02 -13.70
N LEU A 251 -4.62 18.45 -12.92
CA LEU A 251 -4.41 17.21 -12.16
C LEU A 251 -3.94 16.06 -13.05
N ILE A 252 -4.69 15.73 -14.11
CA ILE A 252 -4.34 14.59 -14.97
C ILE A 252 -3.06 14.84 -15.76
N ALA A 253 -2.88 16.03 -16.34
CA ALA A 253 -1.70 16.34 -17.15
C ALA A 253 -0.42 16.32 -16.31
N ARG A 254 -0.43 16.92 -15.11
CA ARG A 254 0.75 16.92 -14.23
C ARG A 254 1.04 15.52 -13.67
N THR A 255 0.00 14.72 -13.40
CA THR A 255 0.19 13.32 -13.02
C THR A 255 0.88 12.54 -14.12
N LYS A 256 0.43 12.68 -15.39
CA LYS A 256 1.06 12.04 -16.54
C LYS A 256 2.51 12.49 -16.73
N VAL A 257 2.79 13.79 -16.64
CA VAL A 257 4.17 14.32 -16.72
C VAL A 257 5.08 13.72 -15.64
N ALA A 258 4.57 13.56 -14.42
CA ALA A 258 5.33 12.87 -13.36
C ALA A 258 5.63 11.42 -13.74
N LEU A 259 4.67 10.67 -14.28
CA LEU A 259 4.86 9.28 -14.70
C LEU A 259 5.77 9.16 -15.93
N ASP A 260 5.61 10.02 -16.92
CA ASP A 260 6.39 10.06 -18.17
C ASP A 260 7.85 10.46 -17.94
N SER A 261 8.15 11.18 -16.86
CA SER A 261 9.52 11.59 -16.53
C SER A 261 10.47 10.40 -16.35
N ASN A 262 9.93 9.23 -15.97
CA ASN A 262 10.68 7.99 -15.91
C ASN A 262 9.71 6.79 -15.93
N PRO A 263 9.86 5.83 -16.85
CA PRO A 263 8.95 4.68 -16.97
C PRO A 263 8.94 3.76 -15.74
N LYS A 264 9.93 3.85 -14.84
CA LYS A 264 9.94 3.15 -13.55
C LYS A 264 9.11 3.85 -12.47
N ASN A 265 8.67 5.08 -12.69
CA ASN A 265 7.83 5.78 -11.73
C ASN A 265 6.52 5.02 -11.51
N GLN A 266 5.99 5.07 -10.30
CA GLN A 266 4.78 4.36 -9.92
C GLN A 266 3.82 5.30 -9.21
N LEU A 267 2.60 5.45 -9.73
CA LEU A 267 1.51 6.15 -9.06
C LEU A 267 1.04 5.33 -7.86
N LEU A 268 1.17 5.88 -6.65
CA LEU A 268 0.72 5.20 -5.44
C LEU A 268 -0.74 5.46 -5.14
N ALA A 269 -1.12 6.72 -5.10
CA ALA A 269 -2.43 7.16 -4.65
C ALA A 269 -2.67 8.59 -5.10
N VAL A 270 -3.94 8.98 -5.20
CA VAL A 270 -4.34 10.39 -5.21
C VAL A 270 -4.75 10.76 -3.79
N VAL A 271 -4.12 11.77 -3.20
CA VAL A 271 -4.57 12.38 -1.94
C VAL A 271 -5.54 13.49 -2.28
N TRP A 272 -6.77 13.37 -1.78
CA TRP A 272 -7.88 14.25 -2.08
C TRP A 272 -8.47 14.85 -0.80
N MET A 273 -8.50 16.17 -0.65
CA MET A 273 -9.20 16.82 0.47
C MET A 273 -10.04 17.99 -0.06
N GLN A 274 -11.34 17.75 -0.22
CA GLN A 274 -12.26 18.72 -0.82
C GLN A 274 -13.71 18.46 -0.43
N GLY A 275 -14.47 19.54 -0.23
CA GLY A 275 -15.91 19.49 -0.10
C GLY A 275 -16.49 20.71 0.60
N GLU A 276 -15.67 21.48 1.31
CA GLU A 276 -16.08 22.61 2.14
C GLU A 276 -16.89 23.66 1.38
N PHE A 277 -16.41 24.08 0.21
CA PHE A 277 -17.16 25.08 -0.58
C PHE A 277 -18.40 24.47 -1.24
N ASP A 278 -18.42 23.19 -1.59
CA ASP A 278 -19.66 22.55 -2.08
C ASP A 278 -20.74 22.55 -0.99
N MET A 279 -20.37 22.26 0.27
CA MET A 279 -21.30 22.28 1.41
C MET A 279 -21.92 23.65 1.68
N SER A 280 -21.17 24.73 1.42
CA SER A 280 -21.70 26.10 1.55
C SER A 280 -22.66 26.52 0.43
N GLY A 281 -22.68 25.77 -0.69
CA GLY A 281 -23.46 26.10 -1.87
C GLY A 281 -24.81 25.36 -1.92
N ALA A 282 -25.80 25.96 -2.60
CA ALA A 282 -27.11 25.34 -2.80
C ALA A 282 -27.08 24.04 -3.64
N GLY A 283 -26.00 23.81 -4.40
CA GLY A 283 -25.82 22.66 -5.28
C GLY A 283 -25.18 21.43 -4.64
N TYR A 284 -24.87 21.43 -3.34
CA TYR A 284 -24.05 20.41 -2.66
C TYR A 284 -24.43 18.95 -2.98
N ALA A 285 -25.73 18.67 -3.15
CA ALA A 285 -26.23 17.32 -3.48
C ALA A 285 -25.75 16.77 -4.83
N GLN A 286 -25.25 17.62 -5.73
CA GLN A 286 -24.68 17.21 -7.03
C GLN A 286 -23.22 16.75 -6.90
N GLN A 287 -22.52 17.17 -5.83
CA GLN A 287 -21.09 16.94 -5.66
C GLN A 287 -20.71 15.45 -5.72
N PRO A 288 -21.42 14.51 -5.06
CA PRO A 288 -21.03 13.09 -5.08
C PRO A 288 -20.97 12.48 -6.49
N ALA A 289 -21.96 12.81 -7.33
CA ALA A 289 -22.01 12.31 -8.70
C ALA A 289 -20.89 12.93 -9.58
N LEU A 290 -20.62 14.23 -9.39
CA LEU A 290 -19.56 14.94 -10.11
C LEU A 290 -18.17 14.45 -9.72
N PHE A 291 -17.93 14.22 -8.43
CA PHE A 291 -16.71 13.60 -7.93
C PHE A 291 -16.51 12.20 -8.52
N THR A 292 -17.54 11.35 -8.44
CA THR A 292 -17.49 9.98 -9.00
C THR A 292 -17.17 9.99 -10.50
N ALA A 293 -17.81 10.89 -11.26
CA ALA A 293 -17.51 11.05 -12.69
C ALA A 293 -16.05 11.46 -12.93
N MET A 294 -15.50 12.36 -12.10
CA MET A 294 -14.12 12.79 -12.20
C MET A 294 -13.12 11.68 -11.86
N VAL A 295 -13.39 10.86 -10.84
CA VAL A 295 -12.56 9.69 -10.50
C VAL A 295 -12.53 8.68 -11.65
N LYS A 296 -13.70 8.37 -12.23
CA LYS A 296 -13.79 7.47 -13.40
C LYS A 296 -13.05 8.03 -14.61
N GLN A 297 -13.19 9.32 -14.88
CA GLN A 297 -12.47 9.95 -15.98
C GLN A 297 -10.96 9.94 -15.75
N PHE A 298 -10.50 10.23 -14.53
CA PHE A 298 -9.07 10.19 -14.20
C PHE A 298 -8.46 8.82 -14.48
N ARG A 299 -9.16 7.75 -14.08
CA ARG A 299 -8.76 6.37 -14.33
C ARG A 299 -8.76 6.02 -15.81
N THR A 300 -9.78 6.48 -16.53
CA THR A 300 -9.89 6.32 -17.99
C THR A 300 -8.73 7.01 -18.70
N ASP A 301 -8.42 8.23 -18.30
CA ASP A 301 -7.36 9.02 -18.91
C ASP A 301 -5.96 8.47 -18.58
N LEU A 302 -5.81 7.69 -17.51
CA LEU A 302 -4.57 6.98 -17.16
C LEU A 302 -4.43 5.59 -17.80
N ALA A 303 -5.31 5.19 -18.73
CA ALA A 303 -5.24 3.88 -19.35
C ALA A 303 -3.86 3.57 -19.97
N ASP A 304 -3.26 4.56 -20.66
CA ASP A 304 -1.92 4.41 -21.28
C ASP A 304 -0.78 4.32 -20.24
N HIS A 305 -1.06 4.73 -19.00
CA HIS A 305 -0.15 4.70 -17.86
C HIS A 305 -0.48 3.57 -16.87
N ALA A 306 -1.33 2.61 -17.26
CA ALA A 306 -1.75 1.52 -16.40
C ALA A 306 -0.55 0.71 -15.88
N GLY A 307 0.51 0.54 -16.68
CA GLY A 307 1.77 -0.12 -16.27
C GLY A 307 2.53 0.56 -15.12
N GLN A 308 2.17 1.81 -14.79
CA GLN A 308 2.72 2.58 -13.68
C GLN A 308 1.70 2.78 -12.55
N CYS A 309 0.55 2.10 -12.60
CA CYS A 309 -0.49 2.13 -11.56
C CYS A 309 -0.45 0.86 -10.70
N PRO A 310 -1.06 0.86 -9.49
CA PRO A 310 -1.11 -0.32 -8.62
C PRO A 310 -1.76 -1.51 -9.33
N ASP A 311 -1.21 -2.71 -9.15
CA ASP A 311 -1.56 -3.93 -9.90
C ASP A 311 -1.66 -3.74 -11.43
N PHE A 312 -0.94 -2.78 -11.99
CA PHE A 312 -0.93 -2.41 -13.41
C PHE A 312 -2.32 -2.02 -13.96
N ASN A 313 -3.16 -1.41 -13.13
CA ASN A 313 -4.52 -1.04 -13.50
C ASN A 313 -4.87 0.33 -12.93
N ALA A 314 -5.22 1.28 -13.79
CA ALA A 314 -5.64 2.61 -13.36
C ALA A 314 -6.86 2.57 -12.42
N ASN A 315 -7.75 1.58 -12.58
CA ASN A 315 -8.90 1.39 -11.67
C ASN A 315 -8.50 1.02 -10.24
N ASN A 316 -7.28 0.51 -10.05
CA ASN A 316 -6.75 0.15 -8.75
C ASN A 316 -6.07 1.31 -8.03
N VAL A 317 -5.89 2.47 -8.68
CA VAL A 317 -5.35 3.67 -8.04
C VAL A 317 -6.28 4.11 -6.90
N PRO A 318 -5.80 4.10 -5.64
CA PRO A 318 -6.59 4.53 -4.51
C PRO A 318 -6.71 6.05 -4.46
N TRP A 319 -7.92 6.54 -4.21
CA TRP A 319 -8.24 7.93 -3.89
C TRP A 319 -8.43 8.05 -2.38
N ILE A 320 -7.41 8.59 -1.72
CA ILE A 320 -7.36 8.78 -0.27
C ILE A 320 -8.03 10.11 0.06
N CYS A 321 -9.32 10.04 0.39
CA CYS A 321 -10.20 11.18 0.62
C CYS A 321 -10.15 11.57 2.09
N GLY A 322 -9.39 12.62 2.41
CA GLY A 322 -9.27 13.14 3.76
C GLY A 322 -10.48 13.97 4.19
N ASP A 323 -10.76 13.89 5.47
CA ASP A 323 -11.82 14.61 6.16
C ASP A 323 -11.57 16.13 6.27
N THR A 324 -12.51 16.86 6.86
CA THR A 324 -12.44 18.32 7.11
C THR A 324 -12.46 18.67 8.60
N THR A 325 -12.33 19.96 8.91
CA THR A 325 -12.30 20.47 10.29
C THR A 325 -13.69 20.38 10.94
N TYR A 326 -13.73 20.42 12.28
CA TYR A 326 -14.99 20.38 13.02
C TYR A 326 -15.94 21.53 12.64
N TYR A 327 -15.39 22.72 12.35
CA TYR A 327 -16.17 23.89 11.96
C TYR A 327 -17.14 23.60 10.80
N TRP A 328 -16.65 22.95 9.75
CA TRP A 328 -17.47 22.66 8.57
C TRP A 328 -18.58 21.66 8.85
N LYS A 329 -18.33 20.71 9.75
CA LYS A 329 -19.30 19.69 10.15
C LYS A 329 -20.40 20.29 11.03
N ASP A 330 -20.00 21.11 11.98
CA ASP A 330 -20.92 21.77 12.91
C ASP A 330 -21.77 22.82 12.17
N THR A 331 -21.20 23.50 11.18
CA THR A 331 -21.91 24.52 10.39
C THR A 331 -22.83 23.92 9.34
N TYR A 332 -22.44 22.80 8.71
CA TYR A 332 -23.17 22.19 7.58
C TYR A 332 -23.39 20.68 7.77
N PRO A 333 -24.03 20.22 8.86
CA PRO A 333 -24.09 18.79 9.19
C PRO A 333 -24.79 17.96 8.11
N ALA A 334 -25.92 18.44 7.58
CA ALA A 334 -26.67 17.74 6.53
C ALA A 334 -25.91 17.67 5.20
N GLN A 335 -25.19 18.74 4.84
CA GLN A 335 -24.39 18.79 3.62
C GLN A 335 -23.11 17.97 3.77
N TYR A 336 -22.52 17.94 4.96
CA TYR A 336 -21.39 17.08 5.29
C TYR A 336 -21.75 15.61 5.13
N ASP A 337 -22.91 15.17 5.65
CA ASP A 337 -23.39 13.80 5.48
C ASP A 337 -23.61 13.43 4.01
N VAL A 338 -23.92 14.39 3.14
CA VAL A 338 -24.04 14.15 1.70
C VAL A 338 -22.68 14.14 1.00
N VAL A 339 -21.84 15.15 1.22
CA VAL A 339 -20.57 15.33 0.51
C VAL A 339 -19.50 14.38 1.06
N TYR A 340 -19.22 14.42 2.36
CA TYR A 340 -18.22 13.56 2.99
C TYR A 340 -18.76 12.16 3.28
N GLY A 341 -20.07 12.01 3.52
CA GLY A 341 -20.69 10.69 3.59
C GLY A 341 -20.60 9.93 2.26
N ALA A 342 -20.56 10.63 1.11
CA ALA A 342 -20.29 9.99 -0.17
C ALA A 342 -18.85 9.47 -0.29
N TYR A 343 -17.85 10.13 0.30
CA TYR A 343 -16.50 9.56 0.39
C TYR A 343 -16.46 8.35 1.34
N LYS A 344 -17.13 8.46 2.49
CA LYS A 344 -17.18 7.40 3.52
C LYS A 344 -17.87 6.14 3.01
N ASN A 345 -18.95 6.30 2.25
CA ASN A 345 -19.79 5.22 1.76
C ASN A 345 -19.70 5.07 0.23
N SER A 346 -18.55 5.42 -0.35
CA SER A 346 -18.38 5.45 -1.80
C SER A 346 -18.62 4.06 -2.41
N THR A 347 -19.52 3.99 -3.39
CA THR A 347 -19.70 2.80 -4.23
C THR A 347 -18.67 2.72 -5.36
N GLU A 348 -17.94 3.81 -5.62
CA GLU A 348 -16.83 3.81 -6.59
C GLU A 348 -15.64 3.07 -5.97
N PRO A 349 -15.15 1.97 -6.59
CA PRO A 349 -14.06 1.17 -6.03
C PRO A 349 -12.81 2.02 -5.80
N GLY A 350 -12.04 1.72 -4.76
CA GLY A 350 -10.75 2.39 -4.54
C GLY A 350 -10.85 3.84 -4.04
N VAL A 351 -12.02 4.31 -3.61
CA VAL A 351 -12.19 5.57 -2.88
C VAL A 351 -12.23 5.26 -1.39
N TYR A 352 -11.35 5.89 -0.61
CA TYR A 352 -11.18 5.58 0.81
C TYR A 352 -11.20 6.84 1.65
N PHE A 353 -12.12 6.90 2.61
CA PHE A 353 -12.23 8.02 3.53
C PHE A 353 -11.22 7.92 4.70
N VAL A 354 -10.59 9.05 5.04
CA VAL A 354 -9.64 9.14 6.16
C VAL A 354 -10.12 10.19 7.17
N PRO A 355 -10.60 9.79 8.35
CA PRO A 355 -11.13 10.70 9.35
C PRO A 355 -10.02 11.53 10.00
N PHE A 356 -10.29 12.81 10.30
CA PHE A 356 -9.34 13.69 10.98
C PHE A 356 -9.90 14.35 12.23
N MET A 357 -11.17 14.15 12.58
CA MET A 357 -11.83 14.98 13.59
C MET A 357 -11.18 15.02 14.96
N THR A 358 -10.91 13.87 15.53
CA THR A 358 -10.32 13.76 16.86
C THR A 358 -9.05 12.95 16.80
N ASP A 359 -8.10 13.26 17.68
CA ASP A 359 -6.99 12.38 18.00
C ASP A 359 -7.46 11.11 18.73
N GLU A 360 -6.50 10.25 19.07
CA GLU A 360 -6.75 8.98 19.78
C GLU A 360 -7.33 9.17 21.19
N ASN A 361 -7.32 10.40 21.71
CA ASN A 361 -7.82 10.78 23.03
C ASN A 361 -9.16 11.53 22.96
N GLY A 362 -9.76 11.64 21.77
CA GLY A 362 -11.02 12.36 21.57
C GLY A 362 -10.88 13.88 21.50
N VAL A 363 -9.65 14.42 21.43
CA VAL A 363 -9.40 15.86 21.30
C VAL A 363 -9.49 16.25 19.83
N ASN A 364 -10.21 17.33 19.52
CA ASN A 364 -10.34 17.81 18.15
C ASN A 364 -8.97 18.09 17.52
N THR A 365 -8.81 17.72 16.25
CA THR A 365 -7.60 18.05 15.49
C THR A 365 -7.47 19.57 15.40
N PRO A 366 -6.33 20.13 15.83
CA PRO A 366 -6.17 21.58 15.91
C PRO A 366 -6.37 22.30 14.59
N THR A 367 -7.10 23.40 14.66
CA THR A 367 -7.34 24.34 13.56
C THR A 367 -6.48 25.60 13.74
N ASN A 368 -6.57 26.55 12.79
CA ASN A 368 -5.94 27.86 12.94
C ASN A 368 -6.62 28.76 13.99
N GLU A 369 -7.61 28.27 14.74
CA GLU A 369 -8.14 28.98 15.90
C GLU A 369 -6.99 29.28 16.88
N PRO A 370 -6.76 30.54 17.29
CA PRO A 370 -5.64 30.92 18.16
C PRO A 370 -5.51 30.10 19.45
N THR A 371 -6.62 29.63 20.01
CA THR A 371 -6.61 28.80 21.24
C THR A 371 -6.13 27.37 20.97
N GLU A 372 -6.21 26.88 19.74
CA GLU A 372 -5.82 25.53 19.32
C GLU A 372 -4.42 25.48 18.70
N ASP A 373 -3.94 26.62 18.18
CA ASP A 373 -2.58 26.80 17.66
C ASP A 373 -1.87 28.00 18.33
N PRO A 374 -1.54 27.88 19.64
CA PRO A 374 -0.88 28.94 20.39
C PRO A 374 0.61 29.05 20.07
N ASP A 375 1.20 30.19 20.46
CA ASP A 375 2.65 30.38 20.42
C ASP A 375 3.34 29.52 21.50
N VAL A 376 4.43 28.84 21.11
CA VAL A 376 5.32 28.09 21.99
C VAL A 376 6.77 28.56 21.76
N PRO A 377 7.16 29.74 22.28
CA PRO A 377 8.48 30.33 22.03
C PRO A 377 9.66 29.44 22.44
N ALA A 378 9.48 28.57 23.44
CA ALA A 378 10.50 27.65 23.93
C ALA A 378 11.04 26.69 22.85
N VAL A 379 10.25 26.40 21.81
CA VAL A 379 10.65 25.56 20.67
C VAL A 379 10.71 26.33 19.36
N HIS A 380 10.77 27.67 19.43
CA HIS A 380 10.73 28.58 18.28
C HIS A 380 9.51 28.34 17.37
N TYR A 381 8.39 27.93 17.94
CA TYR A 381 7.13 27.79 17.20
C TYR A 381 6.18 28.91 17.61
N TYR A 382 5.74 29.70 16.63
CA TYR A 382 4.70 30.70 16.81
C TYR A 382 3.50 30.25 15.97
N GLY A 383 2.36 30.06 16.61
CA GLY A 383 1.17 29.48 15.99
C GLY A 383 0.31 30.55 15.31
N ALA A 384 -0.87 30.14 14.85
CA ALA A 384 -1.86 31.01 14.24
C ALA A 384 -2.30 32.17 15.16
N ALA A 385 -2.09 32.07 16.48
CA ALA A 385 -2.33 33.13 17.46
C ALA A 385 -1.56 34.44 17.18
N SER A 386 -0.37 34.33 16.58
CA SER A 386 0.47 35.49 16.26
C SER A 386 0.01 36.26 15.02
N ARG A 387 -0.92 35.72 14.22
CA ARG A 387 -1.45 36.37 13.02
C ARG A 387 -2.62 37.31 13.35
N THR A 388 -2.86 38.31 12.49
CA THR A 388 -4.00 39.24 12.56
C THR A 388 -4.74 39.30 11.23
N GLY A 389 -5.88 40.02 11.18
CA GLY A 389 -6.68 40.16 9.95
C GLY A 389 -5.93 40.73 8.73
N THR A 390 -4.72 41.27 8.90
CA THR A 390 -3.87 41.74 7.80
C THR A 390 -3.04 40.62 7.15
N ASN A 391 -2.90 39.45 7.79
CA ASN A 391 -2.03 38.37 7.32
C ASN A 391 -2.61 36.95 7.52
N TRP A 392 -3.90 36.82 7.87
CA TRP A 392 -4.62 35.54 7.84
C TRP A 392 -4.86 35.05 6.42
N VAL A 393 -4.99 33.74 6.26
CA VAL A 393 -5.47 33.10 5.04
C VAL A 393 -7.00 33.18 4.91
N SER A 394 -7.70 33.28 6.04
CA SER A 394 -9.17 33.44 6.12
C SER A 394 -9.58 34.04 7.46
N GLY A 395 -10.65 34.85 7.47
CA GLY A 395 -11.25 35.38 8.71
C GLY A 395 -11.92 34.29 9.56
N THR A 396 -12.38 33.20 8.96
CA THR A 396 -12.96 32.06 9.67
C THR A 396 -11.86 31.09 10.07
N ARG A 397 -11.21 31.35 11.21
CA ARG A 397 -10.02 30.62 11.66
C ARG A 397 -10.20 29.09 11.77
N PRO A 398 -11.30 28.55 12.33
CA PRO A 398 -11.43 27.11 12.52
C PRO A 398 -11.79 26.35 11.22
N SER A 399 -11.96 27.05 10.09
CA SER A 399 -12.22 26.42 8.78
C SER A 399 -11.02 25.69 8.19
N HIS A 400 -9.82 25.86 8.77
CA HIS A 400 -8.57 25.27 8.27
C HIS A 400 -7.76 24.61 9.38
N PHE A 401 -7.17 23.44 9.07
CA PHE A 401 -6.24 22.76 9.99
C PHE A 401 -4.95 23.56 10.21
N SER A 402 -4.42 23.51 11.44
CA SER A 402 -3.20 24.21 11.84
C SER A 402 -1.93 23.62 11.24
N SER A 403 -0.83 24.38 11.29
CA SER A 403 0.50 23.87 10.90
C SER A 403 0.91 22.66 11.75
N ARG A 404 0.57 22.64 13.04
CA ARG A 404 0.83 21.50 13.94
C ARG A 404 0.07 20.24 13.51
N ALA A 405 -1.21 20.36 13.16
CA ALA A 405 -2.00 19.24 12.66
C ALA A 405 -1.45 18.69 11.34
N ARG A 406 -1.01 19.57 10.44
CA ARG A 406 -0.41 19.24 9.14
C ARG A 406 0.97 18.60 9.22
N ARG A 407 1.68 18.77 10.32
CA ARG A 407 2.96 18.07 10.60
C ARG A 407 2.77 16.68 11.20
N ASN A 408 1.64 16.44 11.87
CA ASN A 408 1.46 15.27 12.72
C ASN A 408 0.27 14.39 12.31
N ILE A 409 -0.89 14.57 12.93
CA ILE A 409 -2.02 13.62 12.81
C ILE A 409 -2.55 13.46 11.38
N ILE A 410 -2.59 14.56 10.60
CA ILE A 410 -3.08 14.52 9.21
C ILE A 410 -2.16 13.67 8.34
N PRO A 411 -0.85 13.96 8.23
CA PRO A 411 0.05 13.15 7.42
C PRO A 411 0.23 11.73 7.97
N GLU A 412 0.07 11.50 9.27
CA GLU A 412 0.05 10.13 9.84
C GLU A 412 -1.07 9.30 9.24
N ARG A 413 -2.30 9.80 9.37
CA ARG A 413 -3.48 9.07 8.90
C ARG A 413 -3.48 8.91 7.38
N LEU A 414 -3.06 9.93 6.64
CA LEU A 414 -2.94 9.86 5.18
C LEU A 414 -1.85 8.88 4.73
N ALA A 415 -0.65 8.92 5.33
CA ALA A 415 0.43 8.00 4.99
C ALA A 415 0.04 6.54 5.34
N THR A 416 -0.59 6.32 6.49
CA THR A 416 -1.11 4.99 6.87
C THR A 416 -2.14 4.49 5.86
N ALA A 417 -3.07 5.33 5.42
CA ALA A 417 -4.06 4.95 4.40
C ALA A 417 -3.38 4.63 3.05
N ILE A 418 -2.37 5.39 2.64
CA ILE A 418 -1.59 5.10 1.42
C ILE A 418 -0.89 3.74 1.55
N LEU A 419 -0.20 3.47 2.66
CA LEU A 419 0.45 2.18 2.89
C LEU A 419 -0.55 1.02 2.87
N LEU A 420 -1.75 1.24 3.43
CA LEU A 420 -2.81 0.23 3.49
C LEU A 420 -3.37 -0.10 2.10
N TYR A 421 -3.73 0.92 1.31
CA TYR A 421 -4.49 0.72 0.08
C TYR A 421 -3.63 0.69 -1.18
N ALA A 422 -2.54 1.46 -1.22
CA ALA A 422 -1.55 1.40 -2.29
C ALA A 422 -0.53 0.29 -2.01
N GLY A 423 0.05 0.23 -0.81
CA GLY A 423 1.14 -0.69 -0.48
C GLY A 423 0.83 -2.18 -0.65
N ARG A 424 -0.42 -2.58 -0.42
CA ARG A 424 -0.91 -3.95 -0.70
C ARG A 424 -0.97 -4.29 -2.20
N LYS A 425 -1.15 -3.28 -3.05
CA LYS A 425 -1.32 -3.39 -4.51
C LYS A 425 -0.07 -3.02 -5.32
N SER A 426 0.87 -2.30 -4.73
CA SER A 426 2.06 -1.77 -5.42
C SER A 426 3.38 -2.39 -4.95
N LEU A 427 3.35 -3.37 -4.02
CA LEU A 427 4.55 -4.00 -3.43
C LEU A 427 5.60 -2.96 -3.03
N LEU A 428 5.19 -1.99 -2.21
CA LEU A 428 6.09 -1.01 -1.60
C LEU A 428 7.16 -1.78 -0.81
N ALA A 429 8.36 -1.82 -1.38
CA ALA A 429 9.51 -2.65 -1.03
C ALA A 429 9.37 -4.15 -1.37
N ALA A 430 10.03 -4.60 -2.43
CA ALA A 430 10.66 -5.92 -2.43
C ALA A 430 12.16 -5.72 -2.17
N PRO A 431 12.68 -6.28 -1.07
CA PRO A 431 13.30 -7.58 -1.20
C PRO A 431 12.54 -8.64 -0.42
N SER A 432 12.54 -9.85 -0.97
CA SER A 432 11.95 -11.08 -0.43
C SER A 432 11.93 -11.17 1.10
N ALA A 433 10.75 -11.11 1.71
CA ALA A 433 10.44 -11.74 2.99
C ALA A 433 8.92 -11.84 3.15
N THR A 434 8.47 -13.01 3.62
CA THR A 434 7.14 -13.37 4.12
C THR A 434 6.25 -12.20 4.53
N ALA A 435 5.07 -12.08 3.91
CA ALA A 435 3.99 -11.22 4.38
C ALA A 435 3.43 -11.80 5.69
N THR A 436 3.86 -11.25 6.82
CA THR A 436 3.28 -11.57 8.13
C THR A 436 1.89 -10.94 8.25
N ALA A 437 0.94 -11.67 8.80
CA ALA A 437 -0.43 -11.22 9.04
C ALA A 437 -0.47 -9.87 9.79
N THR A 438 -1.18 -8.87 9.23
CA THR A 438 -1.59 -7.69 10.00
C THR A 438 -2.89 -8.00 10.75
N THR A 439 -2.79 -8.66 11.89
CA THR A 439 -3.78 -8.54 12.97
C THR A 439 -3.42 -7.30 13.79
N GLY A 440 -3.97 -6.14 13.43
CA GLY A 440 -3.69 -4.87 14.10
C GLY A 440 -4.96 -4.12 14.44
N ASN A 441 -5.35 -4.17 15.72
CA ASN A 441 -6.38 -3.31 16.32
C ASN A 441 -6.00 -1.83 16.15
N ALA A 442 -6.79 -1.09 15.37
CA ALA A 442 -6.90 0.36 15.49
C ALA A 442 -8.23 0.65 16.22
N ALA A 443 -8.16 1.24 17.41
CA ALA A 443 -9.35 1.61 18.16
C ALA A 443 -10.13 2.70 17.40
N GLY A 444 -11.37 2.40 17.00
CA GLY A 444 -12.35 3.36 16.50
C GLY A 444 -12.50 3.55 14.99
N GLY A 445 -11.85 2.74 14.14
CA GLY A 445 -12.01 2.76 12.67
C GLY A 445 -12.62 1.47 12.12
N THR A 446 -13.23 1.51 10.93
CA THR A 446 -13.77 0.32 10.25
C THR A 446 -12.70 -0.76 10.13
N ARG A 447 -12.91 -1.95 10.71
CA ARG A 447 -11.88 -3.01 10.71
C ARG A 447 -11.87 -3.71 9.36
N ASN A 448 -10.69 -3.87 8.77
CA ASN A 448 -10.53 -4.42 7.42
C ASN A 448 -9.93 -5.82 7.47
N TYR A 449 -10.60 -6.77 6.83
CA TYR A 449 -10.18 -8.18 6.77
C TYR A 449 -10.06 -8.64 5.32
N ALA A 450 -9.06 -9.46 5.02
CA ALA A 450 -8.92 -10.16 3.75
C ALA A 450 -8.16 -11.47 3.95
N PRO A 451 -8.45 -12.52 3.15
CA PRO A 451 -7.67 -13.76 3.16
C PRO A 451 -6.21 -13.52 2.77
N VAL A 452 -5.30 -14.27 3.38
CA VAL A 452 -3.86 -14.14 3.11
C VAL A 452 -3.47 -14.94 1.85
N THR A 453 -2.82 -14.29 0.89
CA THR A 453 -2.39 -14.90 -0.37
C THR A 453 -0.95 -14.50 -0.70
N ASP A 454 -0.14 -15.46 -1.13
CA ASP A 454 1.18 -15.21 -1.73
C ASP A 454 1.12 -15.38 -3.24
N GLU A 455 1.91 -14.60 -3.98
CA GLU A 455 1.94 -14.62 -5.45
C GLU A 455 3.38 -14.71 -6.01
N PHE A 456 3.58 -15.61 -6.98
CA PHE A 456 4.88 -15.88 -7.63
C PHE A 456 4.72 -15.93 -9.15
N GLY A 457 5.52 -15.22 -9.93
CA GLY A 457 5.31 -15.23 -11.38
C GLY A 457 6.11 -14.23 -12.20
N TYR A 458 5.71 -14.12 -13.45
CA TYR A 458 6.17 -13.13 -14.41
C TYR A 458 4.97 -12.31 -14.90
N ASN A 459 5.13 -11.00 -15.00
CA ASN A 459 4.17 -10.12 -15.68
C ASN A 459 4.93 -9.17 -16.62
N GLY A 460 4.62 -9.23 -17.91
CA GLY A 460 5.23 -8.38 -18.93
C GLY A 460 4.97 -6.89 -18.73
N ARG A 461 3.95 -6.52 -17.95
CA ARG A 461 3.67 -5.12 -17.60
C ARG A 461 4.50 -4.59 -16.43
N ARG A 462 5.33 -5.43 -15.80
CA ARG A 462 6.11 -5.07 -14.61
C ARG A 462 7.56 -4.69 -14.95
N GLY A 463 7.97 -3.52 -14.48
CA GLY A 463 9.36 -3.07 -14.53
C GLY A 463 9.90 -2.98 -15.95
N ASP A 464 11.14 -3.41 -16.15
CA ASP A 464 11.78 -3.52 -17.47
C ASP A 464 11.45 -4.84 -18.21
N GLY A 465 10.47 -5.58 -17.69
CA GLY A 465 10.07 -6.89 -18.20
C GLY A 465 11.09 -7.99 -17.94
N THR A 466 12.22 -7.74 -17.27
CA THR A 466 13.25 -8.76 -17.08
C THR A 466 12.92 -9.69 -15.90
N LEU A 467 13.28 -10.97 -16.04
CA LEU A 467 13.08 -11.97 -15.01
C LEU A 467 13.78 -11.63 -13.68
N PRO A 468 15.07 -11.19 -13.66
CA PRO A 468 15.73 -10.83 -12.40
C PRO A 468 15.06 -9.68 -11.65
N ALA A 469 14.58 -8.65 -12.36
CA ALA A 469 13.87 -7.53 -11.75
C ALA A 469 12.54 -7.96 -11.09
N GLN A 470 12.00 -9.11 -11.48
CA GLN A 470 10.77 -9.69 -10.94
C GLN A 470 11.02 -10.81 -9.92
N GLY A 471 12.26 -10.98 -9.45
CA GLY A 471 12.60 -11.88 -8.34
C GLY A 471 13.05 -13.29 -8.75
N TRP A 472 13.21 -13.55 -10.06
CA TRP A 472 13.72 -14.83 -10.57
C TRP A 472 15.22 -14.92 -10.36
N LYS A 473 15.65 -15.88 -9.53
CA LYS A 473 17.05 -16.01 -9.10
C LYS A 473 17.89 -16.87 -10.02
N THR A 474 17.26 -17.89 -10.61
CA THR A 474 17.90 -18.72 -11.63
C THR A 474 17.26 -18.39 -12.97
N VAL A 475 18.07 -17.98 -13.95
CA VAL A 475 17.68 -17.77 -15.35
C VAL A 475 18.82 -18.29 -16.22
N VAL A 476 18.70 -19.51 -16.74
CA VAL A 476 19.83 -20.22 -17.37
C VAL A 476 19.44 -20.96 -18.64
N ASP A 477 20.46 -21.23 -19.46
CA ASP A 477 20.43 -22.21 -20.55
C ASP A 477 19.41 -21.97 -21.67
N GLY A 478 18.88 -20.74 -21.76
CA GLY A 478 18.02 -20.23 -22.83
C GLY A 478 18.31 -18.77 -23.14
N THR A 479 17.72 -18.26 -24.21
CA THR A 479 17.76 -16.83 -24.56
C THR A 479 16.43 -16.20 -24.13
N PHE A 480 16.50 -15.34 -23.11
CA PHE A 480 15.37 -14.63 -22.54
C PHE A 480 15.45 -13.17 -22.98
N THR A 481 14.42 -12.70 -23.69
CA THR A 481 14.35 -11.33 -24.19
C THR A 481 13.00 -10.73 -23.88
N THR A 482 12.95 -9.40 -23.81
CA THR A 482 11.77 -8.64 -23.40
C THR A 482 11.40 -7.65 -24.50
N PRO A 483 10.96 -8.10 -25.70
CA PRO A 483 10.42 -7.19 -26.69
C PRO A 483 9.21 -6.43 -26.11
N ALA A 484 9.00 -5.20 -26.60
CA ALA A 484 7.83 -4.41 -26.25
C ALA A 484 6.53 -5.17 -26.56
N ASN A 485 5.51 -4.97 -25.73
CA ASN A 485 4.20 -5.57 -25.95
C ASN A 485 3.57 -4.98 -27.22
N PRO A 486 3.13 -5.80 -28.19
CA PRO A 486 2.59 -5.31 -29.46
C PRO A 486 1.20 -4.67 -29.35
N ASP A 487 0.56 -4.68 -28.18
CA ASP A 487 -0.80 -4.18 -27.99
C ASP A 487 -0.92 -2.65 -27.83
N GLY A 488 0.20 -1.94 -27.79
CA GLY A 488 0.23 -0.48 -27.67
C GLY A 488 0.04 0.06 -26.25
N ASN A 489 -0.20 -0.79 -25.25
CA ASN A 489 -0.44 -0.38 -23.86
C ASN A 489 0.84 -0.42 -22.98
N GLY A 490 2.01 -0.20 -23.59
CA GLY A 490 3.31 -0.27 -22.92
C GLY A 490 3.71 -1.66 -22.41
N GLY A 491 4.85 -1.78 -21.72
CA GLY A 491 5.34 -3.05 -21.19
C GLY A 491 5.93 -4.00 -22.23
N TYR A 492 6.07 -5.28 -21.85
CA TYR A 492 6.91 -6.26 -22.54
C TYR A 492 6.21 -7.62 -22.69
N ILE A 493 6.81 -8.48 -23.51
CA ILE A 493 6.51 -9.91 -23.60
C ILE A 493 7.80 -10.66 -23.24
N LEU A 494 7.71 -11.69 -22.39
CA LEU A 494 8.85 -12.58 -22.17
C LEU A 494 8.96 -13.54 -23.33
N ARG A 495 9.95 -13.33 -24.19
CA ARG A 495 10.30 -14.23 -25.28
C ARG A 495 11.43 -15.15 -24.85
N ILE A 496 11.18 -16.46 -24.95
CA ILE A 496 12.12 -17.52 -24.60
C ILE A 496 12.45 -18.32 -25.87
N ALA A 497 13.72 -18.29 -26.26
CA ALA A 497 14.26 -19.13 -27.32
C ALA A 497 15.23 -20.15 -26.74
N ARG A 498 15.18 -21.38 -27.25
CA ARG A 498 16.08 -22.45 -26.80
C ARG A 498 17.51 -22.20 -27.27
N ILE A 499 18.47 -22.73 -26.51
CA ILE A 499 19.85 -22.97 -26.96
C ILE A 499 19.99 -24.47 -27.25
N ALA A 500 20.60 -24.83 -28.39
CA ALA A 500 20.69 -26.23 -28.79
C ALA A 500 21.49 -27.08 -27.79
N GLY A 501 20.97 -28.27 -27.43
CA GLY A 501 21.61 -29.19 -26.48
C GLY A 501 21.48 -28.77 -25.01
N LYS A 502 20.77 -27.67 -24.72
CA LYS A 502 20.57 -27.12 -23.38
C LYS A 502 19.08 -27.17 -23.01
N SER A 503 18.80 -27.40 -21.73
CA SER A 503 17.45 -27.32 -21.18
C SER A 503 17.33 -26.02 -20.40
N TRP A 504 16.63 -25.03 -20.95
CA TRP A 504 16.47 -23.75 -20.28
C TRP A 504 15.55 -23.88 -19.07
N LYS A 505 15.81 -23.08 -18.03
CA LYS A 505 14.95 -23.02 -16.85
C LYS A 505 15.02 -21.67 -16.15
N ILE A 506 13.92 -21.34 -15.49
CA ILE A 506 13.83 -20.23 -14.56
C ILE A 506 13.28 -20.74 -13.23
N GLU A 507 13.83 -20.27 -12.10
CA GLU A 507 13.47 -20.77 -10.77
C GLU A 507 13.29 -19.65 -9.74
N GLN A 508 12.31 -19.82 -8.85
CA GLN A 508 12.07 -18.96 -7.70
C GLN A 508 11.61 -19.79 -6.48
N PRO A 509 12.21 -19.61 -5.29
CA PRO A 509 11.78 -20.28 -4.07
C PRO A 509 10.34 -19.91 -3.67
N VAL A 510 9.60 -20.88 -3.15
CA VAL A 510 8.22 -20.76 -2.69
C VAL A 510 8.14 -21.22 -1.23
N VAL A 511 7.56 -20.39 -0.38
CA VAL A 511 7.31 -20.76 1.02
C VAL A 511 6.08 -21.67 1.08
N ASN A 512 6.15 -22.77 1.82
CA ASN A 512 5.04 -23.70 2.11
C ASN A 512 4.12 -24.01 0.92
N PRO A 513 4.62 -24.57 -0.19
CA PRO A 513 3.79 -24.89 -1.37
C PRO A 513 2.70 -25.95 -1.13
N ALA A 514 2.77 -26.71 -0.03
CA ALA A 514 1.71 -27.64 0.37
C ALA A 514 0.39 -26.92 0.71
N ASP A 515 0.44 -25.61 0.98
CA ASP A 515 -0.74 -24.78 1.22
C ASP A 515 -1.68 -24.73 0.00
N LEU A 516 -1.20 -24.99 -1.23
CA LEU A 516 -2.08 -25.16 -2.39
C LEU A 516 -3.08 -26.32 -2.21
N ILE A 517 -2.68 -27.37 -1.49
CA ILE A 517 -3.55 -28.51 -1.17
C ILE A 517 -4.43 -28.16 0.04
N LYS A 518 -3.83 -27.55 1.06
CA LYS A 518 -4.51 -27.25 2.33
C LYS A 518 -5.58 -26.18 2.19
N TYR A 519 -5.21 -25.07 1.56
CA TYR A 519 -5.95 -23.82 1.50
C TYR A 519 -6.27 -23.37 0.08
N GLY A 520 -5.74 -24.03 -0.95
CA GLY A 520 -6.07 -23.71 -2.33
C GLY A 520 -5.23 -22.61 -2.94
N GLY A 521 -5.63 -22.18 -4.13
CA GLY A 521 -4.89 -21.22 -4.94
C GLY A 521 -5.12 -21.42 -6.43
N ARG A 522 -4.25 -20.80 -7.24
CA ARG A 522 -4.41 -20.79 -8.69
C ARG A 522 -3.07 -20.60 -9.39
N LEU A 523 -2.83 -21.38 -10.43
CA LEU A 523 -1.84 -21.05 -11.46
C LEU A 523 -2.58 -20.37 -12.62
N THR A 524 -2.03 -19.29 -13.17
CA THR A 524 -2.49 -18.65 -14.41
C THR A 524 -1.30 -18.49 -15.37
N ALA A 525 -1.55 -18.58 -16.68
CA ALA A 525 -0.57 -18.28 -17.70
C ALA A 525 -1.25 -17.81 -18.98
N LYS A 526 -0.68 -16.79 -19.63
CA LYS A 526 -1.05 -16.35 -20.99
C LYS A 526 0.19 -16.42 -21.87
N PHE A 527 0.15 -17.32 -22.86
CA PHE A 527 1.31 -17.68 -23.66
C PHE A 527 0.97 -17.90 -25.13
N ARG A 528 1.98 -17.92 -26.00
CA ARG A 528 1.87 -18.41 -27.38
C ARG A 528 3.13 -19.16 -27.82
N LEU A 529 2.96 -20.07 -28.78
CA LEU A 529 4.07 -20.77 -29.43
C LEU A 529 4.48 -20.03 -30.70
N THR A 530 5.78 -20.03 -31.02
CA THR A 530 6.33 -19.18 -32.10
C THR A 530 6.91 -19.95 -33.29
N THR A 531 7.16 -21.26 -33.16
CA THR A 531 7.75 -22.10 -34.23
C THR A 531 6.69 -22.87 -35.02
N ALA A 532 7.01 -23.74 -35.97
CA ALA A 532 6.01 -24.56 -36.70
C ALA A 532 5.62 -25.81 -35.90
N LEU A 533 4.44 -26.37 -36.18
CA LEU A 533 3.97 -27.62 -35.57
C LEU A 533 4.94 -28.77 -35.83
N VAL A 534 5.33 -29.45 -34.75
CA VAL A 534 6.10 -30.69 -34.77
C VAL A 534 5.41 -31.69 -33.83
N ASN A 535 5.17 -32.90 -34.32
CA ASN A 535 4.52 -33.94 -33.54
C ASN A 535 5.35 -34.31 -32.29
N ASN A 536 4.69 -34.43 -31.13
CA ASN A 536 5.27 -34.78 -29.83
C ASN A 536 6.32 -33.79 -29.27
N GLN A 537 6.39 -32.57 -29.80
CA GLN A 537 7.37 -31.58 -29.33
C GLN A 537 6.89 -30.86 -28.06
N PHE A 538 7.78 -30.73 -27.06
CA PHE A 538 7.52 -29.97 -25.84
C PHE A 538 7.62 -28.47 -26.07
N ALA A 539 6.77 -27.70 -25.40
CA ALA A 539 6.90 -26.26 -25.30
C ALA A 539 7.58 -25.84 -23.99
N PHE A 540 6.92 -26.07 -22.86
CA PHE A 540 7.42 -25.77 -21.51
C PHE A 540 6.67 -26.59 -20.45
N GLY A 541 7.21 -26.63 -19.23
CA GLY A 541 6.56 -27.24 -18.06
C GLY A 541 6.71 -26.42 -16.78
N PHE A 542 5.65 -26.38 -15.98
CA PHE A 542 5.63 -25.85 -14.61
C PHE A 542 5.84 -26.99 -13.61
N TYR A 543 6.86 -26.85 -12.76
CA TYR A 543 7.17 -27.79 -11.70
C TYR A 543 7.24 -27.12 -10.33
N LEU A 544 6.66 -27.77 -9.33
CA LEU A 544 6.76 -27.39 -7.92
C LEU A 544 6.66 -28.65 -7.05
N LEU A 545 7.83 -29.14 -6.65
CA LEU A 545 7.98 -30.35 -5.83
C LEU A 545 7.91 -30.05 -4.35
N LEU A 546 7.31 -30.96 -3.60
CA LEU A 546 7.24 -30.90 -2.15
C LEU A 546 8.31 -31.80 -1.50
N PRO A 547 8.84 -31.42 -0.33
CA PRO A 547 9.64 -32.31 0.50
C PRO A 547 8.89 -33.57 0.92
N ALA A 548 9.63 -34.64 1.19
CA ALA A 548 9.07 -35.85 1.79
C ALA A 548 8.42 -35.52 3.15
N GLY A 549 7.14 -35.82 3.29
CA GLY A 549 6.36 -35.54 4.50
C GLY A 549 5.67 -34.16 4.55
N ALA A 550 5.80 -33.32 3.52
CA ALA A 550 5.12 -32.02 3.48
C ALA A 550 3.64 -32.09 3.11
N LEU A 551 3.12 -33.26 2.73
CA LEU A 551 1.69 -33.42 2.43
C LEU A 551 0.84 -33.27 3.70
N PRO A 552 -0.32 -32.62 3.62
CA PRO A 552 -1.26 -32.57 4.75
C PRO A 552 -1.66 -33.98 5.21
N ALA A 553 -1.96 -34.13 6.50
CA ALA A 553 -2.40 -35.39 7.08
C ALA A 553 -3.61 -35.97 6.32
N GLY A 554 -3.56 -37.28 6.02
CA GLY A 554 -4.60 -37.97 5.25
C GLY A 554 -4.52 -37.79 3.73
N VAL A 555 -3.63 -36.93 3.22
CA VAL A 555 -3.41 -36.76 1.77
C VAL A 555 -2.27 -37.67 1.30
N SER A 556 -2.54 -38.46 0.26
CA SER A 556 -1.53 -39.25 -0.43
C SER A 556 -1.62 -39.03 -1.95
N MET A 557 -0.45 -38.96 -2.57
CA MET A 557 -0.28 -38.89 -4.02
C MET A 557 0.19 -40.23 -4.57
N THR A 558 -0.31 -40.59 -5.76
CA THR A 558 0.01 -41.86 -6.42
C THR A 558 1.06 -41.66 -7.50
N GLY A 559 1.64 -42.75 -8.01
CA GLY A 559 2.67 -42.71 -9.06
C GLY A 559 4.10 -42.62 -8.51
N ASP A 560 5.05 -42.65 -9.43
CA ASP A 560 6.48 -42.67 -9.10
C ASP A 560 7.05 -41.26 -8.86
N GLY A 561 8.13 -41.19 -8.07
CA GLY A 561 8.86 -39.97 -7.79
C GLY A 561 8.39 -39.25 -6.52
N LYS A 562 8.43 -37.92 -6.52
CA LYS A 562 8.15 -37.08 -5.35
C LYS A 562 6.80 -36.38 -5.46
N PRO A 563 6.12 -36.08 -4.33
CA PRO A 563 4.87 -35.32 -4.35
C PRO A 563 5.03 -33.98 -5.06
N CYS A 564 4.12 -33.68 -5.98
CA CYS A 564 4.24 -32.53 -6.88
C CYS A 564 2.91 -31.81 -7.02
N VAL A 565 2.88 -30.52 -6.67
CA VAL A 565 1.65 -29.70 -6.74
C VAL A 565 1.51 -28.99 -8.08
N LEU A 566 2.60 -28.84 -8.83
CA LEU A 566 2.61 -28.47 -10.24
C LEU A 566 3.45 -29.49 -10.99
N SER A 567 2.83 -30.30 -11.84
CA SER A 567 3.54 -31.23 -12.73
C SER A 567 3.01 -31.10 -14.16
N PHE A 568 2.74 -29.87 -14.59
CA PHE A 568 1.99 -29.61 -15.82
C PHE A 568 2.94 -29.18 -16.93
N PHE A 569 2.75 -29.71 -18.13
CA PHE A 569 3.50 -29.27 -19.30
C PHE A 569 2.65 -29.16 -20.55
N VAL A 570 3.11 -28.33 -21.48
CA VAL A 570 2.49 -28.13 -22.77
C VAL A 570 3.27 -28.89 -23.84
N GLN A 571 2.57 -29.70 -24.62
CA GLN A 571 3.13 -30.52 -25.70
C GLN A 571 2.14 -30.59 -26.86
N THR A 572 2.64 -30.66 -28.09
CA THR A 572 1.79 -30.88 -29.27
C THR A 572 1.70 -32.35 -29.64
N ASP A 573 0.53 -32.76 -30.14
CA ASP A 573 0.41 -33.99 -30.93
C ASP A 573 0.48 -33.65 -32.44
N ALA A 574 -0.01 -34.53 -33.31
CA ALA A 574 0.05 -34.32 -34.76
C ALA A 574 -0.83 -33.15 -35.24
N ALA A 575 -1.74 -32.62 -34.41
CA ALA A 575 -2.67 -31.57 -34.81
C ALA A 575 -2.92 -30.49 -33.73
N ASN A 576 -2.75 -30.80 -32.44
CA ASN A 576 -3.24 -29.98 -31.34
C ASN A 576 -2.15 -29.57 -30.35
N ILE A 577 -2.39 -28.48 -29.63
CA ILE A 577 -1.63 -28.10 -28.43
C ILE A 577 -2.34 -28.70 -27.22
N ASN A 578 -1.63 -29.42 -26.36
CA ASN A 578 -2.21 -30.15 -25.24
C ASN A 578 -1.59 -29.74 -23.90
N LEU A 579 -2.44 -29.73 -22.87
CA LEU A 579 -2.01 -29.71 -21.48
C LEU A 579 -1.83 -31.15 -21.01
N MET A 580 -0.66 -31.44 -20.45
CA MET A 580 -0.24 -32.75 -20.02
C MET A 580 0.18 -32.71 -18.54
N GLN A 581 -0.02 -33.82 -17.84
CA GLN A 581 0.49 -34.04 -16.50
C GLN A 581 1.68 -35.01 -16.56
N HIS A 582 2.81 -34.59 -15.98
CA HIS A 582 4.01 -35.38 -15.83
C HIS A 582 3.82 -36.38 -14.70
N LYS A 583 3.62 -37.65 -15.07
CA LYS A 583 3.41 -38.78 -14.16
C LYS A 583 3.89 -40.07 -14.81
N ALA A 584 4.29 -41.05 -14.01
CA ALA A 584 4.68 -42.37 -14.49
C ALA A 584 3.87 -43.49 -13.81
N PRO A 585 3.49 -44.58 -14.54
CA PRO A 585 3.44 -44.75 -16.01
C PRO A 585 2.00 -44.71 -16.57
N PRO A 586 1.71 -44.04 -17.71
CA PRO A 586 2.43 -42.98 -18.43
C PRO A 586 1.90 -41.56 -18.12
N ASN A 587 2.54 -40.54 -18.69
CA ASN A 587 2.04 -39.15 -18.72
C ASN A 587 0.58 -39.10 -19.18
N ALA A 588 -0.21 -38.18 -18.64
CA ALA A 588 -1.64 -38.07 -18.97
C ALA A 588 -1.96 -36.75 -19.66
N LYS A 589 -2.79 -36.79 -20.70
CA LYS A 589 -3.41 -35.59 -21.29
C LYS A 589 -4.54 -35.14 -20.36
N THR A 590 -4.49 -33.90 -19.88
CA THR A 590 -5.48 -33.33 -18.96
C THR A 590 -6.33 -32.23 -19.60
N GLY A 591 -5.95 -31.78 -20.79
CA GLY A 591 -6.74 -30.85 -21.59
C GLY A 591 -6.12 -30.57 -22.94
N THR A 592 -6.82 -29.78 -23.76
CA THR A 592 -6.34 -29.32 -25.07
C THR A 592 -6.66 -27.85 -25.26
N PHE A 593 -5.73 -27.11 -25.88
CA PHE A 593 -5.92 -25.74 -26.33
C PHE A 593 -6.54 -25.68 -27.73
N GLY A 594 -6.82 -26.84 -28.34
CA GLY A 594 -7.36 -26.99 -29.68
C GLY A 594 -6.28 -27.17 -30.75
N ALA A 595 -6.70 -27.00 -32.01
CA ALA A 595 -5.85 -27.12 -33.18
C ALA A 595 -4.65 -26.16 -33.08
N TYR A 596 -3.49 -26.64 -33.52
CA TYR A 596 -2.25 -25.89 -33.46
C TYR A 596 -2.37 -24.56 -34.18
N ASN A 597 -1.97 -23.49 -33.49
CA ASN A 597 -1.84 -22.16 -34.02
C ASN A 597 -0.78 -21.39 -33.20
N ARG A 598 -0.48 -20.16 -33.60
CA ARG A 598 0.49 -19.28 -32.92
C ARG A 598 -0.18 -18.09 -32.20
N ASN A 599 -1.47 -18.20 -31.92
CA ASN A 599 -2.23 -17.18 -31.22
C ASN A 599 -1.98 -17.26 -29.71
N TRP A 600 -2.43 -16.24 -28.99
CA TRP A 600 -2.43 -16.25 -27.53
C TRP A 600 -3.42 -17.26 -26.98
N HIS A 601 -2.95 -18.02 -25.99
CA HIS A 601 -3.71 -18.99 -25.23
C HIS A 601 -3.66 -18.65 -23.74
N THR A 602 -4.75 -18.94 -23.02
CA THR A 602 -4.80 -18.83 -21.56
C THR A 602 -4.94 -20.19 -20.90
N LEU A 603 -4.24 -20.38 -19.79
CA LEU A 603 -4.32 -21.53 -18.91
C LEU A 603 -4.56 -21.04 -17.49
N GLU A 604 -5.53 -21.63 -16.81
CA GLU A 604 -5.62 -21.57 -15.35
C GLU A 604 -5.66 -23.00 -14.79
N CYS A 605 -5.02 -23.24 -13.65
CA CYS A 605 -5.19 -24.46 -12.86
C CYS A 605 -5.71 -24.05 -11.49
N LEU A 606 -6.95 -24.44 -11.19
CA LEU A 606 -7.66 -24.06 -9.97
C LEU A 606 -7.46 -25.13 -8.89
N PHE A 607 -6.96 -24.71 -7.73
CA PHE A 607 -6.77 -25.56 -6.54
C PHE A 607 -7.87 -25.25 -5.52
N PRO A 608 -8.76 -26.21 -5.21
CA PRO A 608 -9.91 -25.97 -4.36
C PRO A 608 -9.58 -25.95 -2.86
N GLY A 609 -8.35 -26.27 -2.45
CA GLY A 609 -7.97 -26.35 -1.03
C GLY A 609 -8.67 -27.49 -0.30
N ASN A 610 -8.88 -27.34 1.01
CA ASN A 610 -9.54 -28.31 1.88
C ASN A 610 -8.88 -29.70 1.86
N ASN A 611 -7.55 -29.72 1.87
CA ASN A 611 -6.73 -30.93 1.72
C ASN A 611 -7.02 -31.73 0.44
N SER A 612 -7.62 -31.10 -0.58
CA SER A 612 -7.93 -31.75 -1.84
C SER A 612 -6.70 -31.83 -2.73
N LYS A 613 -6.43 -33.03 -3.24
CA LYS A 613 -5.45 -33.24 -4.30
C LYS A 613 -6.02 -33.02 -5.70
N LYS A 614 -7.24 -32.51 -5.86
CA LYS A 614 -7.82 -32.25 -7.18
C LYS A 614 -7.39 -30.90 -7.72
N VAL A 615 -7.19 -30.82 -9.02
CA VAL A 615 -6.95 -29.58 -9.76
C VAL A 615 -7.87 -29.52 -10.97
N THR A 616 -8.42 -28.34 -11.26
CA THR A 616 -9.29 -28.14 -12.43
C THR A 616 -8.61 -27.21 -13.43
N PRO A 617 -8.34 -27.66 -14.67
CA PRO A 617 -7.81 -26.78 -15.70
C PRO A 617 -8.93 -25.91 -16.28
N VAL A 618 -8.62 -24.65 -16.60
CA VAL A 618 -9.44 -23.76 -17.44
C VAL A 618 -8.57 -23.35 -18.60
N ILE A 619 -8.98 -23.73 -19.81
CA ILE A 619 -8.19 -23.52 -21.02
C ILE A 619 -8.95 -22.59 -21.95
N ASN A 620 -8.36 -21.46 -22.30
CA ASN A 620 -8.99 -20.40 -23.10
C ASN A 620 -10.37 -19.99 -22.53
N GLY A 621 -10.48 -19.89 -21.20
CA GLY A 621 -11.72 -19.57 -20.49
C GLY A 621 -12.71 -20.74 -20.35
N VAL A 622 -12.42 -21.91 -20.92
CA VAL A 622 -13.29 -23.09 -20.84
C VAL A 622 -12.83 -24.03 -19.74
N LYS A 623 -13.70 -24.25 -18.74
CA LYS A 623 -13.43 -25.16 -17.62
C LYS A 623 -13.40 -26.62 -18.09
N GLY A 624 -12.29 -27.31 -17.84
CA GLY A 624 -12.08 -28.71 -18.18
C GLY A 624 -12.38 -29.67 -17.02
N THR A 625 -12.07 -30.95 -17.24
CA THR A 625 -12.28 -32.01 -16.24
C THR A 625 -11.23 -31.96 -15.14
N ALA A 626 -11.66 -32.00 -13.88
CA ALA A 626 -10.75 -32.05 -12.74
C ALA A 626 -9.98 -33.39 -12.70
N PHE A 627 -8.71 -33.35 -12.30
CA PHE A 627 -7.85 -34.51 -12.17
C PHE A 627 -7.04 -34.46 -10.87
N ASP A 628 -6.51 -35.60 -10.42
CA ASP A 628 -5.74 -35.68 -9.18
C ASP A 628 -4.26 -35.30 -9.42
N LEU A 629 -3.69 -34.55 -8.49
CA LEU A 629 -2.26 -34.36 -8.32
C LEU A 629 -1.61 -35.70 -7.94
N VAL A 630 -0.38 -35.89 -8.41
CA VAL A 630 0.35 -37.15 -8.38
C VAL A 630 1.82 -36.91 -8.07
N ASN A 631 2.52 -37.96 -7.68
CA ASN A 631 3.97 -37.92 -7.63
C ASN A 631 4.51 -37.73 -9.05
N SER A 632 5.59 -36.96 -9.15
CA SER A 632 6.26 -36.66 -10.40
C SER A 632 7.71 -37.15 -10.33
N PRO A 633 8.22 -37.77 -11.43
CA PRO A 633 9.63 -38.12 -11.54
C PRO A 633 10.52 -36.92 -11.89
N ALA A 634 9.97 -35.69 -11.93
CA ALA A 634 10.74 -34.48 -12.18
C ALA A 634 11.88 -34.31 -11.15
N THR A 635 12.98 -33.70 -11.59
CA THR A 635 14.21 -33.48 -10.79
C THR A 635 14.37 -32.03 -10.32
N THR A 636 13.28 -31.26 -10.31
CA THR A 636 13.24 -29.87 -9.85
C THR A 636 13.62 -29.76 -8.36
N PRO A 637 14.27 -28.67 -7.91
CA PRO A 637 14.47 -28.44 -6.49
C PRO A 637 13.14 -28.39 -5.72
N GLU A 638 13.12 -28.92 -4.50
CA GLU A 638 11.94 -28.85 -3.63
C GLU A 638 11.64 -27.39 -3.26
N ASN A 639 10.36 -27.10 -2.98
CA ASN A 639 9.89 -25.76 -2.59
C ASN A 639 10.32 -24.64 -3.55
N THR A 640 10.45 -24.96 -4.83
CA THR A 640 10.92 -24.03 -5.86
C THR A 640 10.01 -24.12 -7.07
N LEU A 641 9.39 -23.00 -7.44
CA LEU A 641 8.64 -22.89 -8.68
C LEU A 641 9.63 -22.85 -9.83
N GLN A 642 9.50 -23.80 -10.76
CA GLN A 642 10.34 -23.88 -11.94
C GLN A 642 9.48 -23.85 -13.20
N LEU A 643 9.88 -23.02 -14.17
CA LEU A 643 9.41 -23.10 -15.56
C LEU A 643 10.61 -23.53 -16.43
N THR A 644 10.44 -24.55 -17.25
CA THR A 644 11.54 -25.19 -17.99
C THR A 644 11.13 -25.70 -19.36
N SER A 645 12.10 -25.90 -20.26
CA SER A 645 11.93 -26.60 -21.53
C SER A 645 11.74 -28.11 -21.40
N ILE A 646 11.92 -28.68 -20.19
CA ILE A 646 11.79 -30.11 -19.87
C ILE A 646 12.94 -30.97 -20.41
N THR A 647 13.37 -30.72 -21.64
CA THR A 647 14.38 -31.51 -22.36
C THR A 647 15.48 -30.64 -22.93
N THR A 648 16.64 -31.25 -23.18
CA THR A 648 17.74 -30.70 -23.98
C THR A 648 17.50 -30.84 -25.49
N GLY A 649 16.47 -31.62 -25.88
CA GLY A 649 16.02 -31.79 -27.25
C GLY A 649 15.40 -30.52 -27.85
N ALA A 650 14.84 -30.64 -29.05
CA ALA A 650 14.16 -29.52 -29.68
C ALA A 650 12.83 -29.20 -28.98
N THR A 651 12.63 -27.93 -28.62
CA THR A 651 11.37 -27.42 -28.05
C THR A 651 10.87 -26.20 -28.83
N TYR A 652 9.60 -25.84 -28.64
CA TYR A 652 9.05 -24.61 -29.22
C TYR A 652 9.73 -23.36 -28.65
N GLY A 653 9.86 -22.32 -29.47
CA GLY A 653 10.03 -20.96 -28.95
C GLY A 653 8.71 -20.49 -28.32
N VAL A 654 8.76 -19.86 -27.16
CA VAL A 654 7.57 -19.51 -26.37
C VAL A 654 7.60 -18.04 -26.01
N GLU A 655 6.43 -17.41 -26.05
CA GLU A 655 6.23 -16.06 -25.52
C GLU A 655 5.19 -16.08 -24.41
N PHE A 656 5.45 -15.36 -23.32
CA PHE A 656 4.52 -15.15 -22.21
C PHE A 656 4.19 -13.66 -22.07
N GLU A 657 2.91 -13.35 -21.99
CA GLU A 657 2.47 -12.03 -21.51
C GLU A 657 2.53 -11.99 -19.99
N GLN A 658 2.07 -13.07 -19.35
CA GLN A 658 2.17 -13.25 -17.91
C GLN A 658 2.02 -14.72 -17.52
N PHE A 659 2.50 -15.08 -16.34
CA PHE A 659 2.08 -16.27 -15.60
C PHE A 659 2.24 -16.02 -14.11
N SER A 660 1.36 -16.58 -13.29
CA SER A 660 1.34 -16.35 -11.85
C SER A 660 0.81 -17.56 -11.10
N LEU A 661 1.46 -17.90 -9.99
CA LEU A 661 1.03 -18.85 -8.99
C LEU A 661 0.60 -18.10 -7.73
N GLN A 662 -0.69 -18.13 -7.44
CA GLN A 662 -1.29 -17.64 -6.21
C GLN A 662 -1.50 -18.81 -5.24
N ILE A 663 -1.02 -18.68 -4.01
CA ILE A 663 -1.15 -19.67 -2.93
C ILE A 663 -1.90 -19.03 -1.76
N TYR A 664 -3.05 -19.57 -1.40
CA TYR A 664 -3.80 -19.10 -0.25
C TYR A 664 -3.16 -19.66 1.02
N ARG A 665 -3.14 -18.86 2.09
CA ARG A 665 -2.46 -19.21 3.36
C ARG A 665 -3.44 -19.57 4.48
N ASP A 666 -4.74 -19.42 4.21
CA ASP A 666 -5.83 -19.75 5.10
C ASP A 666 -7.06 -20.20 4.28
N ASN A 667 -8.09 -20.72 4.96
CA ASN A 667 -9.35 -21.13 4.31
C ASN A 667 -10.27 -19.95 3.95
N GLY A 668 -9.75 -18.71 3.96
CA GLY A 668 -10.58 -17.52 3.86
C GLY A 668 -11.52 -17.33 5.06
N THR A 669 -11.16 -17.87 6.23
CA THR A 669 -11.95 -17.65 7.46
C THR A 669 -11.51 -16.37 8.12
N VAL A 670 -12.44 -15.43 8.20
CA VAL A 670 -12.30 -14.14 8.85
C VAL A 670 -13.20 -14.11 10.07
N THR A 671 -12.62 -14.02 11.26
CA THR A 671 -13.40 -13.80 12.48
C THR A 671 -13.47 -12.30 12.77
N LEU A 672 -14.69 -11.77 12.83
CA LEU A 672 -14.92 -10.39 13.24
C LEU A 672 -14.56 -10.24 14.72
N SER A 673 -14.15 -9.04 15.11
CA SER A 673 -13.73 -8.81 16.48
C SER A 673 -14.92 -8.66 17.43
N SER A 674 -14.75 -9.00 18.71
CA SER A 674 -15.80 -8.85 19.71
C SER A 674 -16.12 -7.39 20.04
N ASP A 675 -15.25 -6.45 19.65
CA ASP A 675 -15.39 -5.00 19.78
C ASP A 675 -15.51 -4.32 18.41
N ASP A 676 -16.15 -4.98 17.45
CA ASP A 676 -16.40 -4.47 16.10
C ASP A 676 -17.25 -3.18 16.11
N THR A 677 -16.79 -2.14 15.41
CA THR A 677 -17.45 -0.83 15.27
C THR A 677 -17.89 -0.56 13.83
N SER A 678 -18.22 -1.62 13.10
CA SER A 678 -18.33 -1.75 11.63
C SER A 678 -17.04 -2.23 10.99
N SER A 679 -17.18 -3.09 9.99
CA SER A 679 -16.06 -3.80 9.35
C SER A 679 -16.25 -3.95 7.85
N TYR A 680 -15.14 -4.19 7.16
CA TYR A 680 -15.09 -4.47 5.74
C TYR A 680 -14.27 -5.74 5.51
N VAL A 681 -14.86 -6.73 4.88
CA VAL A 681 -14.26 -8.03 4.59
C VAL A 681 -14.18 -8.20 3.07
N TYR A 682 -12.98 -8.29 2.53
CA TYR A 682 -12.75 -8.43 1.10
C TYR A 682 -12.22 -9.81 0.73
N PHE A 683 -12.94 -10.47 -0.19
CA PHE A 683 -12.51 -11.69 -0.84
C PHE A 683 -12.10 -11.37 -2.29
N PRO A 684 -10.85 -11.67 -2.70
CA PRO A 684 -10.38 -11.38 -4.06
C PRO A 684 -11.20 -12.06 -5.15
N ALA A 685 -11.34 -11.41 -6.32
CA ALA A 685 -11.94 -12.04 -7.48
C ALA A 685 -11.16 -13.30 -7.90
N GLY A 686 -11.87 -14.40 -8.15
CA GLY A 686 -11.28 -15.71 -8.44
C GLY A 686 -10.78 -16.48 -7.21
N TYR A 687 -11.04 -15.99 -5.98
CA TYR A 687 -10.93 -16.79 -4.76
C TYR A 687 -11.98 -17.93 -4.75
N HIS A 688 -11.86 -18.87 -3.81
CA HIS A 688 -12.68 -20.10 -3.82
C HIS A 688 -13.78 -20.15 -2.74
N GLY A 689 -14.23 -18.99 -2.28
CA GLY A 689 -15.13 -18.84 -1.16
C GLY A 689 -14.40 -18.65 0.17
N GLY A 690 -15.14 -18.55 1.26
CA GLY A 690 -14.56 -18.33 2.59
C GLY A 690 -15.65 -18.24 3.64
N SER A 691 -15.28 -17.85 4.86
CA SER A 691 -16.25 -17.61 5.91
C SER A 691 -15.98 -16.32 6.67
N VAL A 692 -17.06 -15.66 7.09
CA VAL A 692 -17.04 -14.55 8.01
C VAL A 692 -17.72 -15.00 9.29
N ILE A 693 -16.98 -15.16 10.37
CA ILE A 693 -17.48 -15.57 11.68
C ILE A 693 -17.88 -14.32 12.45
N ILE A 694 -19.16 -14.25 12.84
CA ILE A 694 -19.73 -13.20 13.67
C ILE A 694 -19.64 -13.65 15.14
N PRO A 695 -18.89 -12.92 16.00
CA PRO A 695 -18.64 -13.34 17.38
C PRO A 695 -19.88 -13.24 18.25
N ASP A 696 -19.94 -14.05 19.30
CA ASP A 696 -20.90 -13.97 20.40
C ASP A 696 -20.54 -12.82 21.35
N ALA A 697 -20.56 -11.61 20.80
CA ALA A 697 -20.26 -10.38 21.49
C ALA A 697 -21.38 -9.37 21.30
N LYS A 698 -21.61 -8.51 22.30
CA LYS A 698 -22.62 -7.47 22.23
C LYS A 698 -22.10 -6.30 21.39
N ILE A 699 -22.49 -6.27 20.11
CA ILE A 699 -22.10 -5.23 19.15
C ILE A 699 -23.23 -4.19 19.03
N THR A 700 -22.87 -2.91 18.96
CA THR A 700 -23.85 -1.80 18.97
C THR A 700 -24.77 -1.84 17.75
N ALA A 701 -26.06 -1.57 17.97
CA ALA A 701 -27.04 -1.50 16.90
C ALA A 701 -26.74 -0.40 15.88
N GLY A 702 -26.95 -0.74 14.60
CA GLY A 702 -26.57 0.11 13.46
C GLY A 702 -25.15 -0.15 12.92
N ASN A 703 -24.32 -0.94 13.60
CA ASN A 703 -23.01 -1.34 13.05
C ASN A 703 -23.17 -2.23 11.82
N THR A 704 -22.30 -2.04 10.84
CA THR A 704 -22.37 -2.74 9.55
C THR A 704 -21.11 -3.50 9.22
N VAL A 705 -21.23 -4.71 8.68
CA VAL A 705 -20.12 -5.46 8.09
C VAL A 705 -20.35 -5.56 6.59
N GLN A 706 -19.54 -4.88 5.80
CA GLN A 706 -19.56 -5.02 4.35
C GLN A 706 -18.70 -6.20 3.95
N VAL A 707 -19.31 -7.20 3.32
CA VAL A 707 -18.60 -8.36 2.77
C VAL A 707 -18.58 -8.22 1.26
N VAL A 708 -17.40 -8.06 0.68
CA VAL A 708 -17.19 -7.91 -0.77
C VAL A 708 -16.67 -9.21 -1.35
N ALA A 709 -17.47 -9.83 -2.22
CA ALA A 709 -17.24 -11.20 -2.70
C ALA A 709 -17.44 -11.36 -4.21
N ASN A 710 -17.31 -10.27 -4.98
CA ASN A 710 -17.59 -10.26 -6.43
C ASN A 710 -16.73 -11.30 -7.19
N SER A 711 -17.36 -12.41 -7.57
CA SER A 711 -16.70 -13.55 -8.23
C SER A 711 -15.61 -14.23 -7.38
N ALA A 712 -15.73 -14.18 -6.05
CA ALA A 712 -14.76 -14.74 -5.11
C ALA A 712 -15.17 -16.13 -4.56
N GLY A 713 -16.21 -16.75 -5.13
CA GLY A 713 -16.84 -17.96 -4.62
C GLY A 713 -17.88 -17.70 -3.53
N THR A 714 -18.48 -18.76 -3.00
CA THR A 714 -19.51 -18.64 -1.95
C THR A 714 -18.88 -18.31 -0.60
N ILE A 715 -19.30 -17.20 0.00
CA ILE A 715 -18.91 -16.78 1.35
C ILE A 715 -19.99 -17.22 2.34
N SER A 716 -19.57 -17.91 3.39
CA SER A 716 -20.44 -18.31 4.50
C SER A 716 -20.37 -17.28 5.62
N LEU A 717 -21.48 -16.63 5.92
CA LEU A 717 -21.64 -15.76 7.10
C LEU A 717 -22.09 -16.65 8.25
N GLN A 718 -21.24 -16.85 9.25
CA GLN A 718 -21.40 -17.87 10.28
C GLN A 718 -21.56 -17.22 11.65
N PRO A 719 -22.60 -17.55 12.42
CA PRO A 719 -22.61 -17.21 13.84
C PRO A 719 -21.54 -18.06 14.55
N GLU A 720 -20.82 -17.47 15.51
CA GLU A 720 -19.83 -18.20 16.33
C GLU A 720 -20.48 -19.34 17.12
N ASN A 721 -21.71 -19.13 17.59
CA ASN A 721 -22.53 -20.12 18.29
C ASN A 721 -24.03 -19.77 18.20
N SER A 722 -24.88 -20.57 18.86
CA SER A 722 -26.34 -20.43 18.81
C SER A 722 -26.91 -19.15 19.43
N ASN A 723 -26.09 -18.33 20.10
CA ASN A 723 -26.51 -17.07 20.70
C ASN A 723 -26.46 -15.88 19.72
N VAL A 724 -25.85 -16.07 18.55
CA VAL A 724 -25.76 -15.07 17.48
C VAL A 724 -26.74 -15.45 16.37
N LEU A 725 -27.55 -14.49 15.95
CA LEU A 725 -28.58 -14.72 14.93
C LEU A 725 -28.23 -13.96 13.66
N ILE A 726 -28.29 -14.64 12.51
CA ILE A 726 -28.21 -14.03 11.18
C ILE A 726 -29.56 -14.22 10.50
N ASN A 727 -30.19 -13.13 10.07
CA ASN A 727 -31.56 -13.14 9.55
C ASN A 727 -32.56 -13.85 10.49
N GLY A 728 -32.36 -13.71 11.80
CA GLY A 728 -33.20 -14.32 12.84
C GLY A 728 -32.93 -15.80 13.12
N LEU A 729 -31.91 -16.42 12.52
CA LEU A 729 -31.59 -17.84 12.70
C LEU A 729 -30.19 -18.03 13.32
N PRO A 730 -30.02 -19.01 14.23
CA PRO A 730 -28.71 -19.37 14.80
C PRO A 730 -27.92 -20.30 13.87
N SER A 731 -27.91 -19.98 12.57
CA SER A 731 -27.30 -20.81 11.53
C SER A 731 -26.63 -19.95 10.46
N ALA A 732 -25.61 -20.52 9.82
CA ALA A 732 -24.91 -19.84 8.75
C ALA A 732 -25.83 -19.48 7.57
N THR A 733 -25.57 -18.34 6.93
CA THR A 733 -26.14 -17.96 5.64
C THR A 733 -25.00 -17.86 4.62
N THR A 734 -25.29 -18.00 3.33
CA THR A 734 -24.28 -17.89 2.27
C THR A 734 -24.59 -16.77 1.29
N THR A 735 -23.55 -16.15 0.75
CA THR A 735 -23.65 -15.17 -0.34
C THR A 735 -22.57 -15.44 -1.39
N ASP A 736 -22.86 -15.19 -2.66
CA ASP A 736 -21.90 -15.20 -3.77
C ASP A 736 -21.72 -13.80 -4.40
N THR A 737 -22.44 -12.81 -3.86
CA THR A 737 -22.30 -11.38 -4.18
C THR A 737 -21.91 -10.59 -2.95
N SER A 738 -21.51 -9.33 -3.16
CA SER A 738 -21.28 -8.42 -2.04
C SER A 738 -22.57 -8.18 -1.25
N VAL A 739 -22.48 -8.16 0.08
CA VAL A 739 -23.63 -8.01 1.00
C VAL A 739 -23.24 -7.15 2.19
N THR A 740 -24.20 -6.43 2.78
CA THR A 740 -23.97 -5.72 4.05
C THR A 740 -24.72 -6.42 5.17
N LEU A 741 -24.03 -6.87 6.21
CA LEU A 741 -24.67 -7.28 7.45
C LEU A 741 -24.90 -6.06 8.33
N VAL A 742 -26.09 -5.89 8.85
CA VAL A 742 -26.46 -4.79 9.76
C VAL A 742 -26.89 -5.37 11.10
N GLN A 743 -26.30 -4.89 12.19
CA GLN A 743 -26.74 -5.23 13.54
C GLN A 743 -28.07 -4.51 13.82
N GLN A 744 -29.13 -5.26 14.14
CA GLN A 744 -30.50 -4.73 14.29
C GLN A 744 -31.04 -4.81 15.73
N GLY A 745 -30.51 -5.71 16.58
CA GLY A 745 -31.08 -5.99 17.90
C GLY A 745 -30.42 -5.21 19.04
N GLY A 746 -31.21 -4.70 20.01
CA GLY A 746 -30.66 -4.15 21.26
C GLY A 746 -29.89 -5.18 22.13
N ASP A 747 -30.02 -6.46 21.78
CA ASP A 747 -29.25 -7.58 22.32
C ASP A 747 -27.76 -7.56 21.90
N GLY A 748 -27.43 -6.81 20.85
CA GLY A 748 -26.12 -6.72 20.23
C GLY A 748 -25.68 -7.96 19.44
N LYS A 749 -26.56 -8.95 19.22
CA LYS A 749 -26.22 -10.28 18.67
C LYS A 749 -27.06 -10.72 17.47
N THR A 750 -28.07 -9.93 17.12
CA THR A 750 -28.92 -10.18 15.94
C THR A 750 -28.50 -9.32 14.74
N TRP A 751 -28.18 -9.97 13.63
CA TRP A 751 -27.70 -9.39 12.38
C TRP A 751 -28.66 -9.70 11.22
N VAL A 752 -28.77 -8.78 10.27
CA VAL A 752 -29.58 -8.95 9.06
C VAL A 752 -28.74 -8.64 7.82
N THR A 753 -28.81 -9.47 6.79
CA THR A 753 -28.21 -9.18 5.49
C THR A 753 -29.08 -8.20 4.71
N ALA A 754 -28.49 -7.09 4.27
CA ALA A 754 -29.09 -6.01 3.49
C ALA A 754 -28.46 -5.91 2.10
#